data_AF-A0AA36NE61-F1
#
_entry.id   AF-A0AA36NE61-F1
#
_cell.length_a   1.000
_cell.length_b   1.000
_cell.length_c   1.000
_cell.angle_alpha   90.00
_cell.angle_beta   90.00
_cell.angle_gamma   90.00
#
_symmetry.space_group_name_H-M   'P 1'
#
loop_
_entity.id
_entity.type
_entity.pdbx_description
1 polymer ?
#
loop_
_entity_poly.entity_id
_entity_poly.type
_entity_poly.pdbx_seq_one_letter_code
_entity_poly.pdbx_strand_id
1 'polypeptide(L)'
;MTGARHTRVFFRWHGTGVSAHEEVKVIGSCDELGGWDPSSAIPLSPVQEVEDCWWTENGIRIQLKEKFEYRYAIFAGDDFLRYAVEHEEAHCAVATGRSLVLEDDGGRCRATGDDEVAQVRAPSPSPSPSRQISGQAQSPTHSPRTSPRMGIRSKSMDLTQLCDVTSEDKAFLVFRSLPVVVTRKESGEWQVDKISHGAGTALPLLKHFTQTGLAPGEAINVQVKFIGHPGVCVTDPAERKQLSELLANHSCIPVYMDEELVHKHNVFSEDYLWPVFHNMKIFDSTITGDAGMESFDKALWKNFLALNNAYAEVITTHGDEDTLVWIHDYELVMVPRFVYHRNPEFTTGLFMHCAFPSTEVMSCLPVREEILQGMLSSRLVTFQTFDYLRHFMSCCAEVLGSRHSFQKGGILQVEHDTRSVVVFADHFAIPYKHLVKKLTDDKVVERCNAIRSKFKGKTIIGSYDRFDCFSGLPLKLRIFHRFLSEYSSYRQRVVLVQYIRARFSDSGRQGMVGLEELQKMADETNKAFGRNGQPVVEIVVEDTSREKQLGVLSATDILLDTSTNDGLNLIPFNFYAAHSQDHKGVALISEFCGCSSVLTGAFKINPWNATSVLAALDQALCISPENQAERFVKDHSYVSSQTLVQWVHKNLSELKVTRNSSAMAVRNSSGPPHIHTEEVLSAYRSAKKRVIFLDNEGTIAAKARWQIQSGNLALQKQGQPPDPHVLDLLQTLVNDRCNTVVILSGRTKDTMESWFSTVEGLGLCAEHGFHRLLPRTLRDSEDRGWRAAAMMDDNQEWKTLATELIQQYVRRIQGSILEAKACAISWNYREVGAAGIIDDVALELMRFLDPANPQGLLHGYPVKVMMGKGYVEVKRADIDKGAAVIKTLEAVGAVDFVLCVGDDRSDEDMFQAITEYFQRPPKEPSLASALSQSQASIKKSMQGSMASMEGFDVSPSSAASPKANAERKSTAPSRSVAFTDDSVDMPATAASPSPVDRTVRAHATQVFTATVGRKPTQAKYFFADIHEVSTCLKKLATQAIVGSFSRFASMPDINMQVELQSGSEGEGEDFKLGRSTTASSFLKKPLGQV
;
A
#
# COMPACT_ATOMS: atom_id res chain seq x y z
N MET A 1 32.09 -46.78 8.78
CA MET A 1 32.98 -45.62 8.52
C MET A 1 32.17 -44.35 8.67
N THR A 2 32.37 -43.61 9.76
CA THR A 2 31.71 -42.32 10.02
C THR A 2 32.48 -41.22 9.30
N GLY A 3 32.14 -40.96 8.03
CA GLY A 3 32.68 -39.82 7.31
C GLY A 3 32.26 -38.52 8.02
N ALA A 4 33.26 -37.73 8.44
CA ALA A 4 33.04 -36.42 9.01
C ALA A 4 32.27 -35.54 8.01
N ARG A 5 31.13 -34.99 8.43
CA ARG A 5 30.28 -34.14 7.58
C ARG A 5 30.76 -32.72 7.73
N HIS A 6 31.09 -32.08 6.62
CA HIS A 6 31.57 -30.70 6.57
C HIS A 6 30.50 -29.81 5.91
N THR A 7 30.45 -28.55 6.33
CA THR A 7 29.79 -27.47 5.61
C THR A 7 30.82 -26.80 4.71
N ARG A 8 30.44 -26.49 3.47
CA ARG A 8 31.26 -25.66 2.58
C ARG A 8 30.99 -24.18 2.86
N VAL A 9 31.94 -23.49 3.48
CA VAL A 9 31.83 -22.08 3.88
C VAL A 9 32.50 -21.19 2.84
N PHE A 10 31.76 -20.21 2.32
CA PHE A 10 32.26 -19.16 1.44
C PHE A 10 32.27 -17.84 2.19
N PHE A 11 33.30 -17.02 1.97
CA PHE A 11 33.44 -15.70 2.56
C PHE A 11 33.30 -14.63 1.47
N ARG A 12 32.42 -13.67 1.72
CA ARG A 12 32.23 -12.49 0.87
C ARG A 12 32.51 -11.23 1.67
N TRP A 13 33.52 -10.49 1.25
CA TRP A 13 33.92 -9.25 1.89
C TRP A 13 33.74 -8.07 0.94
N HIS A 14 33.32 -6.93 1.48
CA HIS A 14 33.38 -5.65 0.78
C HIS A 14 34.09 -4.65 1.68
N GLY A 15 35.11 -3.96 1.18
CA GLY A 15 35.83 -2.98 1.99
C GLY A 15 36.74 -2.07 1.18
N THR A 16 36.76 -0.79 1.55
CA THR A 16 37.53 0.23 0.83
C THR A 16 38.97 0.30 1.33
N GLY A 17 39.88 0.84 0.51
CA GLY A 17 41.29 1.02 0.90
C GLY A 17 42.18 -0.20 0.68
N VAL A 18 41.86 -1.01 -0.33
CA VAL A 18 42.78 -1.99 -0.94
C VAL A 18 43.33 -1.39 -2.23
N SER A 19 44.65 -1.32 -2.34
CA SER A 19 45.35 -0.81 -3.52
C SER A 19 45.42 -1.87 -4.62
N ALA A 20 45.61 -1.47 -5.88
CA ALA A 20 45.72 -2.39 -7.03
C ALA A 20 46.94 -3.36 -7.03
N HIS A 21 47.71 -3.38 -5.94
CA HIS A 21 48.85 -4.28 -5.70
C HIS A 21 48.72 -5.04 -4.35
N GLU A 22 47.58 -4.88 -3.66
CA GLU A 22 47.28 -5.53 -2.40
C GLU A 22 46.29 -6.68 -2.62
N GLU A 23 46.46 -7.78 -1.89
CA GLU A 23 45.60 -8.97 -1.92
C GLU A 23 44.77 -9.08 -0.63
N VAL A 24 43.53 -9.55 -0.74
CA VAL A 24 42.66 -9.84 0.41
C VAL A 24 42.68 -11.33 0.70
N LYS A 25 42.93 -11.70 1.95
CA LYS A 25 42.91 -13.09 2.42
C LYS A 25 42.05 -13.21 3.68
N VAL A 26 41.34 -14.33 3.86
CA VAL A 26 40.62 -14.67 5.10
C VAL A 26 41.47 -15.58 5.97
N ILE A 27 41.42 -15.35 7.27
CA ILE A 27 42.17 -16.07 8.30
C ILE A 27 41.26 -16.28 9.51
N GLY A 28 41.41 -17.39 10.23
CA GLY A 28 40.50 -17.74 11.31
C GLY A 28 40.98 -18.85 12.24
N SER A 29 40.12 -19.22 13.20
CA SER A 29 40.50 -20.02 14.36
C SER A 29 40.55 -21.54 14.14
N CYS A 30 39.98 -22.06 13.06
CA CYS A 30 40.05 -23.49 12.74
C CYS A 30 41.24 -23.79 11.82
N ASP A 31 41.67 -25.05 11.77
CA ASP A 31 42.83 -25.49 11.00
C ASP A 31 42.65 -25.20 9.50
N GLU A 32 41.42 -25.30 8.97
CA GLU A 32 41.08 -25.00 7.58
C GLU A 32 41.03 -23.49 7.26
N LEU A 33 41.17 -22.63 8.28
CA LEU A 33 41.34 -21.17 8.15
C LEU A 33 42.74 -20.70 8.62
N GLY A 34 43.67 -21.64 8.82
CA GLY A 34 45.06 -21.36 9.18
C GLY A 34 45.32 -21.14 10.67
N GLY A 35 44.34 -21.32 11.57
CA GLY A 35 44.55 -21.25 13.02
C GLY A 35 45.15 -19.92 13.53
N TRP A 36 44.79 -18.80 12.89
CA TRP A 36 45.36 -17.45 13.06
C TRP A 36 46.82 -17.26 12.59
N ASP A 37 47.40 -18.17 11.80
CA ASP A 37 48.68 -17.98 11.10
C ASP A 37 48.49 -17.24 9.75
N PRO A 38 49.02 -16.02 9.56
CA PRO A 38 48.91 -15.28 8.30
C PRO A 38 49.50 -15.99 7.09
N SER A 39 50.50 -16.86 7.27
CA SER A 39 51.10 -17.63 6.17
C SER A 39 50.15 -18.69 5.58
N SER A 40 49.11 -19.06 6.34
CA SER A 40 48.06 -20.02 5.95
C SER A 40 46.73 -19.34 5.57
N ALA A 41 46.71 -18.01 5.43
CA ALA A 41 45.51 -17.26 5.07
C ALA A 41 45.04 -17.54 3.62
N ILE A 42 43.74 -17.69 3.44
CA ILE A 42 43.14 -18.14 2.17
C ILE A 42 42.78 -16.92 1.31
N PRO A 43 43.26 -16.81 0.05
CA PRO A 43 42.98 -15.66 -0.79
C PRO A 43 41.51 -15.58 -1.24
N LEU A 44 41.02 -14.36 -1.39
CA LEU A 44 39.74 -14.05 -2.03
C LEU A 44 39.99 -13.34 -3.36
N SER A 45 39.23 -13.72 -4.38
CA SER A 45 39.28 -13.11 -5.71
C SER A 45 38.33 -11.91 -5.80
N PRO A 46 38.70 -10.81 -6.48
CA PRO A 46 37.81 -9.68 -6.69
C PRO A 46 36.62 -10.06 -7.59
N VAL A 47 35.43 -9.59 -7.25
CA VAL A 47 34.19 -9.83 -8.01
C VAL A 47 34.13 -8.85 -9.17
N GLN A 48 34.23 -9.34 -10.42
CA GLN A 48 34.35 -8.48 -11.62
C GLN A 48 33.18 -7.51 -11.85
N GLU A 49 32.04 -7.77 -11.23
CA GLU A 49 30.78 -7.04 -11.41
C GLU A 49 30.51 -6.02 -10.27
N VAL A 50 31.32 -6.02 -9.22
CA VAL A 50 31.12 -5.20 -8.01
C VAL A 50 32.47 -4.64 -7.53
N GLU A 51 32.66 -3.33 -7.63
CA GLU A 51 33.85 -2.65 -7.09
C GLU A 51 34.00 -2.88 -5.58
N ASP A 52 35.26 -2.97 -5.12
CA ASP A 52 35.64 -3.20 -3.72
C ASP A 52 34.95 -4.40 -3.05
N CYS A 53 34.66 -5.47 -3.81
CA CYS A 53 34.13 -6.74 -3.30
C CYS A 53 35.03 -7.93 -3.66
N TRP A 54 35.27 -8.83 -2.70
CA TRP A 54 36.06 -10.05 -2.84
C TRP A 54 35.30 -11.30 -2.36
N TRP A 55 35.62 -12.45 -2.96
CA TRP A 55 34.93 -13.73 -2.74
C TRP A 55 35.90 -14.92 -2.71
N THR A 56 35.66 -15.93 -1.86
CA THR A 56 36.42 -17.18 -1.88
C THR A 56 35.94 -18.12 -2.99
N GLU A 57 36.66 -18.22 -4.12
CA GLU A 57 36.25 -19.05 -5.27
C GLU A 57 35.91 -20.50 -4.89
N ASN A 58 36.70 -21.10 -3.99
CA ASN A 58 36.51 -22.45 -3.51
C ASN A 58 36.15 -22.44 -2.03
N GLY A 59 34.87 -22.65 -1.72
CA GLY A 59 34.38 -22.68 -0.35
C GLY A 59 35.10 -23.75 0.51
N ILE A 60 35.48 -23.31 1.70
CA ILE A 60 36.33 -23.98 2.69
C ILE A 60 35.50 -25.02 3.46
N ARG A 61 36.06 -26.20 3.75
CA ARG A 61 35.31 -27.29 4.38
C ARG A 61 35.51 -27.29 5.88
N ILE A 62 34.59 -26.66 6.61
CA ILE A 62 34.60 -26.61 8.08
C ILE A 62 33.66 -27.69 8.63
N GLN A 63 33.97 -28.30 9.77
CA GLN A 63 33.18 -29.43 10.30
C GLN A 63 31.75 -29.00 10.67
N LEU A 64 30.74 -29.79 10.31
CA LEU A 64 29.33 -29.44 10.52
C LEU A 64 29.02 -29.28 12.03
N LYS A 65 28.47 -28.12 12.39
CA LYS A 65 28.22 -27.58 13.74
C LYS A 65 29.44 -27.08 14.52
N GLU A 66 30.62 -27.02 13.92
CA GLU A 66 31.76 -26.33 14.50
C GLU A 66 31.49 -24.83 14.60
N LYS A 67 31.95 -24.22 15.69
CA LYS A 67 32.03 -22.77 15.84
C LYS A 67 33.44 -22.32 15.51
N PHE A 68 33.56 -21.31 14.67
CA PHE A 68 34.85 -20.77 14.27
C PHE A 68 34.81 -19.24 14.23
N GLU A 69 35.97 -18.64 14.39
CA GLU A 69 36.18 -17.20 14.30
C GLU A 69 36.99 -16.86 13.04
N TYR A 70 36.80 -15.68 12.45
CA TYR A 70 37.55 -15.24 11.27
C TYR A 70 37.73 -13.72 11.17
N ARG A 71 38.67 -13.29 10.33
CA ARG A 71 38.96 -11.88 9.94
C ARG A 71 39.43 -11.82 8.49
N TYR A 72 39.36 -10.62 7.91
CA TYR A 72 39.99 -10.30 6.63
C TYR A 72 41.33 -9.58 6.85
N ALA A 73 42.32 -9.96 6.05
CA ALA A 73 43.69 -9.50 6.12
C ALA A 73 44.16 -9.03 4.73
N ILE A 74 44.94 -7.95 4.71
CA ILE A 74 45.47 -7.32 3.50
C ILE A 74 46.97 -7.62 3.41
N PHE A 75 47.41 -8.11 2.26
CA PHE A 75 48.78 -8.52 1.96
C PHE A 75 49.34 -7.74 0.77
N ALA A 76 50.67 -7.65 0.65
CA ALA A 76 51.36 -7.34 -0.60
C ALA A 76 52.18 -8.56 -1.02
N GLY A 77 51.59 -9.42 -1.87
CA GLY A 77 52.13 -10.75 -2.15
C GLY A 77 52.08 -11.65 -0.91
N ASP A 78 53.24 -12.08 -0.44
CA ASP A 78 53.36 -12.95 0.76
C ASP A 78 53.47 -12.14 2.07
N ASP A 79 53.75 -10.84 2.01
CA ASP A 79 53.91 -9.98 3.21
C ASP A 79 52.55 -9.51 3.75
N PHE A 80 52.22 -9.90 4.99
CA PHE A 80 51.04 -9.39 5.72
C PHE A 80 51.24 -7.91 6.08
N LEU A 81 50.27 -7.06 5.71
CA LEU A 81 50.32 -5.62 5.98
C LEU A 81 49.47 -5.22 7.19
N ARG A 82 48.18 -5.60 7.17
CA ARG A 82 47.18 -5.17 8.17
C ARG A 82 45.94 -6.07 8.13
N TYR A 83 45.18 -6.10 9.21
CA TYR A 83 43.78 -6.52 9.15
C TYR A 83 42.94 -5.43 8.46
N ALA A 84 41.80 -5.83 7.87
CA ALA A 84 40.82 -4.89 7.36
C ALA A 84 40.29 -4.01 8.51
N VAL A 85 40.22 -2.69 8.31
CA VAL A 85 39.87 -1.71 9.36
C VAL A 85 38.48 -1.93 9.94
N GLU A 86 37.55 -2.44 9.13
CA GLU A 86 36.18 -2.78 9.55
C GLU A 86 36.09 -4.12 10.31
N HIS A 87 37.21 -4.86 10.45
CA HIS A 87 37.30 -6.20 11.06
C HIS A 87 38.51 -6.34 12.02
N GLU A 88 38.79 -5.32 12.84
CA GLU A 88 39.77 -5.43 13.94
C GLU A 88 39.34 -6.44 15.03
N GLU A 89 38.05 -6.70 15.17
CA GLU A 89 37.49 -7.78 16.00
C GLU A 89 37.20 -9.04 15.16
N ALA A 90 37.23 -10.20 15.80
CA ALA A 90 36.99 -11.48 15.12
C ALA A 90 35.48 -11.77 14.97
N HIS A 91 35.05 -12.21 13.79
CA HIS A 91 33.66 -12.56 13.52
C HIS A 91 33.40 -14.03 13.87
N CYS A 92 32.34 -14.30 14.64
CA CYS A 92 31.98 -15.65 15.08
C CYS A 92 30.89 -16.27 14.20
N ALA A 93 31.16 -17.44 13.60
CA ALA A 93 30.22 -18.18 12.77
C ALA A 93 30.03 -19.62 13.28
N VAL A 94 28.98 -20.29 12.79
CA VAL A 94 28.71 -21.72 13.05
C VAL A 94 28.44 -22.43 11.74
N ALA A 95 29.24 -23.45 11.43
CA ALA A 95 29.11 -24.26 10.23
C ALA A 95 27.76 -25.00 10.21
N THR A 96 26.83 -24.56 9.37
CA THR A 96 25.47 -25.10 9.26
C THR A 96 25.07 -25.27 7.80
N GLY A 97 24.12 -26.17 7.50
CA GLY A 97 23.77 -26.51 6.11
C GLY A 97 24.84 -27.31 5.36
N ARG A 98 24.64 -27.50 4.05
CA ARG A 98 25.63 -28.14 3.14
C ARG A 98 26.64 -27.12 2.62
N SER A 99 26.13 -25.94 2.26
CA SER A 99 26.87 -24.72 2.00
C SER A 99 26.52 -23.71 3.08
N LEU A 100 27.38 -22.72 3.31
CA LEU A 100 27.17 -21.53 4.14
C LEU A 100 27.89 -20.37 3.46
N VAL A 101 27.23 -19.23 3.30
CA VAL A 101 27.86 -18.00 2.81
C VAL A 101 27.89 -17.01 3.96
N LEU A 102 29.08 -16.53 4.29
CA LEU A 102 29.31 -15.48 5.26
C LEU A 102 29.46 -14.17 4.48
N GLU A 103 28.41 -13.36 4.55
CA GLU A 103 28.25 -12.11 3.82
C GLU A 103 28.57 -10.93 4.75
N ASP A 104 29.81 -10.45 4.67
CA ASP A 104 30.27 -9.21 5.30
C ASP A 104 30.18 -8.02 4.32
N ASP A 105 29.31 -8.11 3.32
CA ASP A 105 29.09 -7.09 2.28
C ASP A 105 27.90 -6.14 2.54
N GLY A 106 27.25 -6.29 3.71
CA GLY A 106 26.05 -5.55 4.09
C GLY A 106 24.80 -5.86 3.25
N GLY A 107 24.80 -6.95 2.48
CA GLY A 107 23.69 -7.35 1.60
C GLY A 107 23.63 -6.58 0.28
N ARG A 108 24.72 -5.93 -0.15
CA ARG A 108 24.76 -5.11 -1.38
C ARG A 108 24.56 -5.91 -2.67
N CYS A 109 24.90 -7.20 -2.67
CA CYS A 109 25.08 -7.97 -3.90
C CYS A 109 24.02 -9.04 -4.17
N ARG A 110 22.75 -8.80 -3.84
CA ARG A 110 21.64 -9.73 -4.15
C ARG A 110 20.84 -9.29 -5.37
N ALA A 111 21.21 -9.81 -6.55
CA ALA A 111 20.29 -10.45 -7.52
C ALA A 111 20.96 -10.71 -8.89
N THR A 112 21.44 -11.94 -9.12
CA THR A 112 21.11 -12.78 -10.31
C THR A 112 21.87 -14.12 -10.23
N GLY A 113 21.15 -15.24 -10.05
CA GLY A 113 21.68 -16.60 -10.16
C GLY A 113 22.04 -17.27 -8.83
N ASP A 114 21.38 -18.41 -8.59
CA ASP A 114 21.67 -19.58 -7.73
C ASP A 114 22.30 -19.45 -6.32
N ASP A 115 21.71 -20.23 -5.39
CA ASP A 115 22.15 -20.56 -4.00
C ASP A 115 22.25 -19.43 -2.95
N GLU A 116 21.14 -19.15 -2.24
CA GLU A 116 21.14 -18.40 -0.96
C GLU A 116 21.26 -19.32 0.27
N VAL A 117 22.13 -18.97 1.23
CA VAL A 117 22.19 -19.56 2.58
C VAL A 117 22.14 -18.47 3.66
N ALA A 118 21.55 -18.81 4.81
CA ALA A 118 21.17 -17.89 5.88
C ALA A 118 22.32 -17.14 6.59
N GLN A 119 22.06 -15.87 6.93
CA GLN A 119 22.85 -15.06 7.87
C GLN A 119 22.41 -15.31 9.33
N VAL A 120 23.36 -15.21 10.27
CA VAL A 120 23.16 -15.26 11.73
C VAL A 120 23.74 -13.99 12.35
N ARG A 121 23.10 -13.41 13.37
CA ARG A 121 23.55 -12.16 14.02
C ARG A 121 23.82 -12.32 15.52
N ALA A 122 24.87 -11.65 16.00
CA ALA A 122 25.40 -11.72 17.37
C ALA A 122 24.78 -10.65 18.33
N PRO A 123 25.02 -10.71 19.65
CA PRO A 123 24.18 -10.06 20.67
C PRO A 123 24.52 -8.60 21.02
N SER A 124 23.58 -7.90 21.64
CA SER A 124 23.72 -6.52 22.15
C SER A 124 23.87 -6.46 23.69
N PRO A 125 24.43 -5.38 24.26
CA PRO A 125 24.79 -5.30 25.68
C PRO A 125 23.63 -4.87 26.63
N SER A 126 23.86 -5.09 27.92
CA SER A 126 22.89 -4.99 29.03
C SER A 126 22.41 -3.57 29.42
N PRO A 127 21.19 -3.43 29.97
CA PRO A 127 20.64 -2.15 30.43
C PRO A 127 21.08 -1.77 31.86
N SER A 128 21.09 -0.46 32.15
CA SER A 128 21.29 0.13 33.49
C SER A 128 19.99 0.81 34.00
N PRO A 129 19.80 0.99 35.32
CA PRO A 129 18.47 0.97 35.92
C PRO A 129 17.74 2.32 36.06
N SER A 130 16.42 2.20 36.23
CA SER A 130 15.46 3.27 36.46
C SER A 130 15.52 3.89 37.87
N ARG A 131 15.01 5.13 38.00
CA ARG A 131 14.75 5.81 39.28
C ARG A 131 13.31 6.31 39.34
N GLN A 132 12.61 5.98 40.43
CA GLN A 132 11.25 6.44 40.75
C GLN A 132 11.28 7.76 41.54
N ILE A 133 10.32 8.66 41.28
CA ILE A 133 9.73 9.65 42.22
C ILE A 133 8.29 9.89 41.71
N SER A 134 7.23 9.25 42.20
CA SER A 134 6.47 9.48 43.45
C SER A 134 5.87 10.89 43.63
N GLY A 135 4.55 11.03 43.48
CA GLY A 135 3.82 12.26 43.81
C GLY A 135 2.30 12.09 43.68
N GLN A 136 1.57 12.09 44.80
CA GLN A 136 0.11 11.94 44.85
C GLN A 136 -0.62 13.28 44.74
N ALA A 137 -1.93 13.18 44.44
CA ALA A 137 -3.03 13.83 45.18
C ALA A 137 -3.90 14.89 44.46
N GLN A 138 -5.20 14.54 44.44
CA GLN A 138 -6.38 15.39 44.67
C GLN A 138 -6.96 16.25 43.52
N SER A 139 -8.12 15.78 43.07
CA SER A 139 -9.19 16.56 42.45
C SER A 139 -9.93 17.44 43.48
N PRO A 140 -10.60 18.52 43.01
CA PRO A 140 -11.91 18.83 43.56
C PRO A 140 -12.98 19.07 42.48
N THR A 141 -14.19 18.62 42.79
CA THR A 141 -15.43 18.80 42.03
C THR A 141 -16.08 20.17 42.27
N HIS A 142 -16.73 20.78 41.27
CA HIS A 142 -17.97 21.55 41.49
C HIS A 142 -18.81 21.70 40.21
N SER A 143 -20.14 21.68 40.38
CA SER A 143 -21.17 21.71 39.32
C SER A 143 -22.06 22.98 39.43
N PRO A 144 -22.87 23.33 38.40
CA PRO A 144 -23.14 24.73 38.04
C PRO A 144 -24.51 25.31 38.47
N ARG A 145 -24.71 26.62 38.24
CA ARG A 145 -26.03 27.31 38.32
C ARG A 145 -26.36 28.17 37.08
N THR A 146 -27.60 28.02 36.63
CA THR A 146 -28.36 28.70 35.57
C THR A 146 -28.62 30.20 35.85
N SER A 147 -29.03 31.12 34.96
CA SER A 147 -29.36 31.22 33.50
C SER A 147 -29.58 32.74 33.18
N PRO A 148 -30.24 33.29 32.11
CA PRO A 148 -30.85 32.72 30.87
C PRO A 148 -30.59 33.46 29.51
N ARG A 149 -30.87 32.76 28.38
CA ARG A 149 -31.36 33.28 27.05
C ARG A 149 -30.43 34.25 26.24
N MET A 150 -30.18 34.14 24.92
CA MET A 150 -30.56 33.23 23.79
C MET A 150 -29.40 33.19 22.76
N GLY A 151 -29.27 32.24 21.81
CA GLY A 151 -30.05 31.02 21.62
C GLY A 151 -29.96 30.28 20.25
N ILE A 152 -29.04 30.61 19.31
CA ILE A 152 -28.93 29.89 18.02
C ILE A 152 -28.40 28.46 18.25
N ARG A 153 -29.28 27.46 18.14
CA ARG A 153 -28.90 26.03 18.12
C ARG A 153 -28.62 25.59 16.68
N SER A 154 -27.36 25.60 16.25
CA SER A 154 -26.90 24.59 15.31
C SER A 154 -26.75 23.28 16.09
N LYS A 155 -27.69 22.34 15.93
CA LYS A 155 -27.37 20.95 16.26
C LYS A 155 -26.28 20.52 15.28
N SER A 156 -25.06 20.31 15.75
CA SER A 156 -24.14 19.39 15.10
C SER A 156 -24.77 18.00 15.25
N MET A 157 -25.62 17.60 14.30
CA MET A 157 -25.96 16.19 14.16
C MET A 157 -24.69 15.49 13.71
N ASP A 158 -24.25 14.56 14.53
CA ASP A 158 -23.14 13.68 14.23
C ASP A 158 -23.56 12.79 13.06
N LEU A 159 -23.02 13.06 11.87
CA LEU A 159 -23.42 12.39 10.63
C LEU A 159 -23.15 10.88 10.66
N THR A 160 -22.27 10.42 11.57
CA THR A 160 -22.01 9.00 11.81
C THR A 160 -23.26 8.26 12.31
N GLN A 161 -24.06 8.88 13.20
CA GLN A 161 -25.25 8.27 13.80
C GLN A 161 -26.44 8.09 12.83
N LEU A 162 -26.38 8.69 11.64
CA LEU A 162 -27.44 8.57 10.61
C LEU A 162 -27.25 7.36 9.68
N CYS A 163 -26.07 6.73 9.69
CA CYS A 163 -25.71 5.67 8.73
C CYS A 163 -25.63 4.26 9.33
N ASP A 164 -25.52 4.15 10.66
CA ASP A 164 -25.48 2.86 11.35
C ASP A 164 -26.85 2.16 11.39
N VAL A 165 -26.81 0.84 11.56
CA VAL A 165 -28.00 0.01 11.82
C VAL A 165 -28.41 0.04 13.29
N THR A 166 -29.72 0.04 13.54
CA THR A 166 -30.35 0.26 14.83
C THR A 166 -31.40 -0.82 15.14
N SER A 167 -31.84 -0.89 16.40
CA SER A 167 -32.80 -1.91 16.86
C SER A 167 -34.17 -1.86 16.19
N GLU A 168 -34.44 -0.79 15.44
CA GLU A 168 -35.66 -0.61 14.65
C GLU A 168 -35.52 -1.19 13.24
N ASP A 169 -34.30 -1.36 12.73
CA ASP A 169 -34.04 -1.96 11.42
C ASP A 169 -34.32 -3.47 11.43
N LYS A 170 -34.91 -3.97 10.33
CA LYS A 170 -35.14 -5.40 10.07
C LYS A 170 -34.13 -5.89 9.04
N ALA A 171 -33.52 -7.04 9.27
CA ALA A 171 -32.62 -7.67 8.30
C ALA A 171 -32.96 -9.15 8.07
N PHE A 172 -33.00 -9.54 6.81
CA PHE A 172 -33.15 -10.94 6.39
C PHE A 172 -31.81 -11.46 5.91
N LEU A 173 -31.27 -12.45 6.62
CA LEU A 173 -30.05 -13.16 6.21
C LEU A 173 -30.47 -14.43 5.47
N VAL A 174 -30.21 -14.46 4.16
CA VAL A 174 -30.70 -15.48 3.24
C VAL A 174 -29.56 -16.44 2.87
N PHE A 175 -29.72 -17.71 3.21
CA PHE A 175 -28.73 -18.78 2.98
C PHE A 175 -29.36 -19.96 2.26
N ARG A 176 -28.57 -20.75 1.52
CA ARG A 176 -29.03 -21.95 0.81
C ARG A 176 -29.70 -23.00 1.70
N SER A 177 -29.34 -23.05 2.98
CA SER A 177 -29.98 -23.86 4.03
C SER A 177 -30.08 -23.04 5.32
N LEU A 178 -31.11 -23.31 6.13
CA LEU A 178 -31.24 -22.69 7.45
C LEU A 178 -30.05 -23.04 8.35
N PRO A 179 -29.68 -22.15 9.30
CA PRO A 179 -28.64 -22.44 10.28
C PRO A 179 -29.03 -23.52 11.30
N VAL A 180 -30.20 -24.17 11.20
CA VAL A 180 -30.66 -25.21 12.13
C VAL A 180 -30.84 -26.57 11.45
N VAL A 181 -30.63 -27.63 12.21
CA VAL A 181 -30.94 -29.02 11.81
C VAL A 181 -32.27 -29.40 12.46
N VAL A 182 -33.24 -29.74 11.62
CA VAL A 182 -34.55 -30.25 12.02
C VAL A 182 -34.52 -31.77 11.93
N THR A 183 -35.06 -32.46 12.93
CA THR A 183 -35.30 -33.91 12.88
C THR A 183 -36.72 -34.24 13.30
N ARG A 184 -37.20 -35.42 12.89
CA ARG A 184 -38.50 -35.95 13.27
C ARG A 184 -38.31 -37.00 14.35
N LYS A 185 -38.99 -36.85 15.49
CA LYS A 185 -39.02 -37.86 16.55
C LYS A 185 -39.82 -39.09 16.09
N GLU A 186 -39.58 -40.22 16.74
CA GLU A 186 -40.43 -41.43 16.62
C GLU A 186 -41.90 -41.18 16.99
N SER A 187 -42.18 -40.18 17.83
CA SER A 187 -43.54 -39.72 18.15
C SER A 187 -44.24 -38.96 17.01
N GLY A 188 -43.56 -38.72 15.89
CA GLY A 188 -44.05 -37.97 14.74
C GLY A 188 -43.84 -36.45 14.83
N GLU A 189 -43.50 -35.91 16.01
CA GLU A 189 -43.22 -34.48 16.24
C GLU A 189 -41.89 -34.03 15.62
N TRP A 190 -41.85 -32.78 15.14
CA TRP A 190 -40.63 -32.11 14.74
C TRP A 190 -39.86 -31.55 15.95
N GLN A 191 -38.52 -31.62 15.91
CA GLN A 191 -37.63 -30.99 16.87
C GLN A 191 -36.43 -30.32 16.17
N VAL A 192 -35.86 -29.32 16.83
CA VAL A 192 -34.62 -28.66 16.41
C VAL A 192 -33.49 -29.20 17.27
N ASP A 193 -32.71 -30.15 16.74
CA ASP A 193 -31.71 -30.88 17.51
C ASP A 193 -30.44 -30.06 17.74
N LYS A 194 -29.90 -29.47 16.67
CA LYS A 194 -28.60 -28.80 16.64
C LYS A 194 -28.60 -27.67 15.64
N ILE A 195 -27.72 -26.70 15.87
CA ILE A 195 -27.42 -25.66 14.88
C ILE A 195 -26.49 -26.29 13.83
N SER A 196 -26.75 -26.09 12.53
CA SER A 196 -26.10 -26.81 11.43
C SER A 196 -24.65 -26.37 11.18
N HIS A 197 -23.71 -27.31 11.31
CA HIS A 197 -22.27 -27.04 11.09
C HIS A 197 -21.86 -26.97 9.61
N GLY A 198 -22.76 -27.31 8.68
CA GLY A 198 -22.49 -27.31 7.23
C GLY A 198 -22.43 -25.89 6.64
N ALA A 199 -23.39 -25.02 7.01
CA ALA A 199 -23.46 -23.62 6.59
C ALA A 199 -22.44 -22.77 7.37
N GLY A 200 -21.17 -22.86 6.97
CA GLY A 200 -19.98 -22.43 7.75
C GLY A 200 -20.02 -20.99 8.31
N THR A 201 -20.82 -20.12 7.70
CA THR A 201 -20.97 -18.69 8.02
C THR A 201 -22.21 -18.40 8.88
N ALA A 202 -23.30 -19.18 8.75
CA ALA A 202 -24.59 -18.90 9.39
C ALA A 202 -24.69 -19.36 10.86
N LEU A 203 -23.97 -20.41 11.27
CA LEU A 203 -24.05 -20.95 12.64
C LEU A 203 -23.44 -20.04 13.73
N PRO A 204 -22.27 -19.41 13.52
CA PRO A 204 -21.77 -18.39 14.45
C PRO A 204 -22.74 -17.21 14.60
N LEU A 205 -23.38 -16.81 13.50
CA LEU A 205 -24.37 -15.74 13.44
C LEU A 205 -25.62 -16.09 14.27
N LEU A 206 -26.28 -17.22 14.00
CA LEU A 206 -27.50 -17.59 14.74
C LEU A 206 -27.28 -17.62 16.25
N LYS A 207 -26.15 -18.16 16.73
CA LYS A 207 -25.80 -18.16 18.16
C LYS A 207 -25.62 -16.77 18.74
N HIS A 208 -25.14 -15.82 17.94
CA HIS A 208 -24.97 -14.44 18.35
C HIS A 208 -26.31 -13.69 18.46
N PHE A 209 -27.27 -14.00 17.60
CA PHE A 209 -28.59 -13.34 17.59
C PHE A 209 -29.64 -13.97 18.51
N THR A 210 -29.58 -15.29 18.76
CA THR A 210 -30.66 -16.03 19.46
C THR A 210 -30.40 -16.29 20.95
N GLN A 211 -29.16 -16.10 21.42
CA GLN A 211 -28.77 -16.30 22.81
C GLN A 211 -27.99 -15.08 23.28
N THR A 212 -28.40 -14.46 24.39
CA THR A 212 -27.89 -13.17 24.89
C THR A 212 -26.37 -13.13 24.99
N GLY A 213 -25.73 -12.50 23.99
CA GLY A 213 -24.32 -12.10 23.99
C GLY A 213 -23.30 -13.23 24.19
N LEU A 214 -22.55 -13.58 23.14
CA LEU A 214 -21.36 -14.46 23.30
C LEU A 214 -20.30 -13.84 24.24
N ALA A 215 -20.35 -12.51 24.45
CA ALA A 215 -19.82 -11.78 25.60
C ALA A 215 -20.68 -10.53 25.90
N PRO A 216 -20.64 -9.96 27.12
CA PRO A 216 -21.24 -8.65 27.41
C PRO A 216 -20.63 -7.57 26.51
N GLY A 217 -21.47 -6.73 25.89
CA GLY A 217 -21.04 -5.68 24.95
C GLY A 217 -20.94 -6.12 23.49
N GLU A 218 -21.18 -7.41 23.18
CA GLU A 218 -21.34 -7.90 21.81
C GLU A 218 -22.81 -8.25 21.56
N ALA A 219 -23.60 -7.26 21.17
CA ALA A 219 -24.96 -7.45 20.67
C ALA A 219 -25.16 -6.57 19.44
N ILE A 220 -25.54 -7.16 18.31
CA ILE A 220 -26.01 -6.39 17.16
C ILE A 220 -27.45 -5.97 17.47
N ASN A 221 -27.66 -4.67 17.61
CA ASN A 221 -29.00 -4.09 17.77
C ASN A 221 -29.70 -4.05 16.41
N VAL A 222 -30.12 -5.21 15.85
CA VAL A 222 -30.89 -5.32 14.59
C VAL A 222 -31.84 -6.51 14.67
N GLN A 223 -33.06 -6.38 14.15
CA GLN A 223 -34.03 -7.49 14.13
C GLN A 223 -33.75 -8.45 12.97
N VAL A 224 -32.96 -9.50 13.25
CA VAL A 224 -32.55 -10.49 12.25
C VAL A 224 -33.51 -11.68 12.15
N LYS A 225 -33.90 -12.03 10.92
CA LYS A 225 -34.50 -13.33 10.57
C LYS A 225 -33.64 -14.07 9.55
N PHE A 226 -33.61 -15.39 9.63
CA PHE A 226 -32.89 -16.27 8.71
C PHE A 226 -33.86 -16.90 7.70
N ILE A 227 -33.54 -16.84 6.41
CA ILE A 227 -34.33 -17.46 5.34
C ILE A 227 -33.49 -18.57 4.70
N GLY A 228 -34.07 -19.76 4.54
CA GLY A 228 -33.36 -20.91 3.95
C GLY A 228 -34.18 -22.19 3.88
N HIS A 229 -33.63 -23.21 3.20
CA HIS A 229 -34.20 -24.56 3.20
C HIS A 229 -34.02 -25.23 4.58
N PRO A 230 -35.04 -25.87 5.18
CA PRO A 230 -34.91 -26.51 6.50
C PRO A 230 -34.09 -27.81 6.53
N GLY A 231 -33.54 -28.25 5.40
CA GLY A 231 -32.77 -29.49 5.28
C GLY A 231 -33.63 -30.76 5.15
N VAL A 232 -34.96 -30.63 5.28
CA VAL A 232 -35.94 -31.70 5.13
C VAL A 232 -37.01 -31.32 4.11
N CYS A 233 -37.30 -32.21 3.17
CA CYS A 233 -38.36 -32.03 2.19
C CYS A 233 -39.69 -32.52 2.77
N VAL A 234 -40.61 -31.59 3.06
CA VAL A 234 -41.94 -31.86 3.60
C VAL A 234 -42.97 -31.53 2.52
N THR A 235 -43.87 -32.45 2.19
CA THR A 235 -44.90 -32.25 1.15
C THR A 235 -46.27 -31.88 1.72
N ASP A 236 -46.63 -32.40 2.90
CA ASP A 236 -47.91 -32.10 3.56
C ASP A 236 -47.98 -30.63 4.07
N PRO A 237 -49.00 -29.84 3.65
CA PRO A 237 -49.22 -28.50 4.17
C PRO A 237 -49.40 -28.40 5.69
N ALA A 238 -49.97 -29.43 6.35
CA ALA A 238 -50.16 -29.40 7.81
C ALA A 238 -48.82 -29.57 8.54
N GLU A 239 -47.99 -30.54 8.15
CA GLU A 239 -46.60 -30.67 8.63
C GLU A 239 -45.77 -29.41 8.33
N ARG A 240 -45.88 -28.81 7.12
CA ARG A 240 -45.22 -27.54 6.79
C ARG A 240 -45.62 -26.41 7.74
N LYS A 241 -46.90 -26.33 8.13
CA LYS A 241 -47.36 -25.32 9.09
C LYS A 241 -46.74 -25.54 10.48
N GLN A 242 -46.83 -26.76 11.01
CA GLN A 242 -46.24 -27.12 12.31
C GLN A 242 -44.73 -26.83 12.36
N LEU A 243 -43.99 -27.19 11.31
CA LEU A 243 -42.55 -26.95 11.23
C LEU A 243 -42.22 -25.45 11.09
N SER A 244 -43.05 -24.68 10.37
CA SER A 244 -42.87 -23.22 10.27
C SER A 244 -43.10 -22.52 11.62
N GLU A 245 -44.10 -22.95 12.39
CA GLU A 245 -44.36 -22.44 13.74
C GLU A 245 -43.20 -22.78 14.70
N LEU A 246 -42.63 -23.99 14.60
CA LEU A 246 -41.43 -24.37 15.35
C LEU A 246 -40.20 -23.50 14.97
N LEU A 247 -39.97 -23.29 13.68
CA LEU A 247 -38.83 -22.51 13.16
C LEU A 247 -38.95 -21.00 13.45
N ALA A 248 -40.17 -20.47 13.52
CA ALA A 248 -40.41 -19.07 13.89
C ALA A 248 -39.87 -18.73 15.29
N ASN A 249 -39.92 -19.68 16.24
CA ASN A 249 -39.34 -19.54 17.58
C ASN A 249 -37.80 -19.41 17.58
N HIS A 250 -37.15 -19.73 16.46
CA HIS A 250 -35.71 -19.62 16.24
C HIS A 250 -35.35 -18.50 15.24
N SER A 251 -36.26 -17.54 15.01
CA SER A 251 -36.14 -16.48 13.99
C SER A 251 -35.87 -17.01 12.57
N CYS A 252 -36.33 -18.23 12.26
CA CYS A 252 -36.11 -18.87 10.96
C CYS A 252 -37.41 -18.90 10.15
N ILE A 253 -37.31 -18.58 8.86
CA ILE A 253 -38.37 -18.67 7.85
C ILE A 253 -37.96 -19.75 6.85
N PRO A 254 -38.65 -20.91 6.82
CA PRO A 254 -38.33 -21.98 5.89
C PRO A 254 -38.76 -21.66 4.45
N VAL A 255 -37.90 -22.00 3.50
CA VAL A 255 -38.24 -22.12 2.08
C VAL A 255 -38.48 -23.61 1.81
N TYR A 256 -39.73 -24.02 1.56
CA TYR A 256 -40.06 -25.40 1.21
C TYR A 256 -39.96 -25.63 -0.31
N MET A 257 -39.45 -26.79 -0.69
CA MET A 257 -39.14 -27.17 -2.07
C MET A 257 -39.04 -28.69 -2.16
N ASP A 258 -39.21 -29.21 -3.37
CA ASP A 258 -39.16 -30.65 -3.63
C ASP A 258 -37.72 -31.16 -3.72
N GLU A 259 -37.49 -32.42 -3.33
CA GLU A 259 -36.16 -33.04 -3.26
C GLU A 259 -35.46 -33.08 -4.62
N GLU A 260 -36.20 -33.32 -5.70
CA GLU A 260 -35.67 -33.30 -7.07
C GLU A 260 -35.16 -31.91 -7.47
N LEU A 261 -35.85 -30.84 -7.06
CA LEU A 261 -35.45 -29.45 -7.33
C LEU A 261 -34.20 -29.08 -6.52
N VAL A 262 -34.12 -29.49 -5.25
CA VAL A 262 -32.93 -29.37 -4.39
C VAL A 262 -31.74 -30.04 -5.05
N HIS A 263 -31.90 -31.30 -5.48
CA HIS A 263 -30.83 -32.08 -6.07
C HIS A 263 -30.32 -31.45 -7.37
N LYS A 264 -31.20 -31.10 -8.31
CA LYS A 264 -30.81 -30.48 -9.59
C LYS A 264 -30.18 -29.09 -9.44
N HIS A 265 -30.65 -28.29 -8.49
CA HIS A 265 -29.98 -27.02 -8.14
C HIS A 265 -28.56 -27.26 -7.61
N ASN A 266 -28.37 -28.25 -6.74
CA ASN A 266 -27.05 -28.58 -6.20
C ASN A 266 -26.12 -29.08 -7.33
N VAL A 267 -26.57 -29.95 -8.23
CA VAL A 267 -25.80 -30.40 -9.40
C VAL A 267 -25.34 -29.22 -10.26
N PHE A 268 -26.23 -28.27 -10.59
CA PHE A 268 -25.82 -27.06 -11.32
C PHE A 268 -24.78 -26.22 -10.53
N SER A 269 -24.99 -26.09 -9.22
CA SER A 269 -24.12 -25.30 -8.34
C SER A 269 -22.71 -25.92 -8.24
N GLU A 270 -22.60 -27.23 -8.12
CA GLU A 270 -21.31 -27.93 -7.93
C GLU A 270 -20.59 -28.30 -9.23
N ASP A 271 -21.31 -28.61 -10.32
CA ASP A 271 -20.68 -29.06 -11.57
C ASP A 271 -20.41 -27.93 -12.57
N TYR A 272 -21.14 -26.81 -12.47
CA TYR A 272 -21.00 -25.65 -13.35
C TYR A 272 -20.46 -24.43 -12.61
N LEU A 273 -21.08 -24.01 -11.50
CA LEU A 273 -20.71 -22.77 -10.83
C LEU A 273 -19.42 -22.91 -10.01
N TRP A 274 -19.35 -23.87 -9.08
CA TRP A 274 -18.21 -24.09 -8.20
C TRP A 274 -16.86 -24.19 -8.95
N PRO A 275 -16.73 -24.94 -10.08
CA PRO A 275 -15.47 -25.06 -10.79
C PRO A 275 -15.11 -23.84 -11.64
N VAL A 276 -16.11 -23.11 -12.13
CA VAL A 276 -15.92 -21.82 -12.82
C VAL A 276 -15.46 -20.76 -11.82
N PHE A 277 -16.15 -20.61 -10.68
CA PHE A 277 -15.84 -19.60 -9.66
C PHE A 277 -14.40 -19.74 -9.11
N HIS A 278 -13.84 -20.96 -9.12
CA HIS A 278 -12.46 -21.25 -8.73
C HIS A 278 -11.48 -21.40 -9.91
N ASN A 279 -11.73 -20.77 -11.07
CA ASN A 279 -10.83 -20.72 -12.24
C ASN A 279 -10.36 -22.09 -12.79
N MET A 280 -11.06 -23.20 -12.52
CA MET A 280 -10.59 -24.56 -12.85
C MET A 280 -11.29 -25.23 -14.04
N LYS A 281 -12.39 -24.65 -14.56
CA LYS A 281 -13.15 -25.22 -15.68
C LYS A 281 -13.26 -24.24 -16.84
N ILE A 282 -12.45 -24.47 -17.88
CA ILE A 282 -12.64 -23.91 -19.22
C ILE A 282 -13.55 -24.89 -19.97
N PHE A 283 -14.66 -24.40 -20.53
CA PHE A 283 -15.56 -25.22 -21.35
C PHE A 283 -14.97 -25.37 -22.76
N ASP A 284 -14.09 -26.36 -22.94
CA ASP A 284 -13.45 -26.67 -24.22
C ASP A 284 -14.29 -27.68 -25.03
N SER A 285 -14.62 -27.33 -26.28
CA SER A 285 -15.39 -28.18 -27.21
C SER A 285 -14.51 -29.00 -28.18
N THR A 286 -13.20 -28.91 -28.06
CA THR A 286 -12.21 -29.40 -29.05
C THR A 286 -11.21 -30.42 -28.52
N ILE A 287 -11.01 -30.53 -27.21
CA ILE A 287 -9.98 -31.41 -26.60
C ILE A 287 -10.39 -32.89 -26.52
N THR A 288 -11.68 -33.23 -26.56
CA THR A 288 -12.15 -34.63 -26.42
C THR A 288 -12.66 -35.21 -27.74
N GLY A 289 -11.77 -35.86 -28.48
CA GLY A 289 -12.16 -36.80 -29.54
C GLY A 289 -12.79 -38.06 -28.94
N ASP A 290 -13.94 -38.44 -29.49
CA ASP A 290 -14.78 -39.60 -29.16
C ASP A 290 -15.44 -39.66 -27.75
N ALA A 291 -16.74 -40.00 -27.78
CA ALA A 291 -17.56 -40.42 -26.63
C ALA A 291 -17.88 -39.40 -25.52
N GLY A 292 -18.42 -38.24 -25.90
CA GLY A 292 -19.54 -37.60 -25.17
C GLY A 292 -19.22 -36.84 -23.89
N MET A 293 -19.21 -35.51 -23.99
CA MET A 293 -19.58 -34.62 -22.89
C MET A 293 -20.76 -33.74 -23.31
N GLU A 294 -21.63 -33.46 -22.35
CA GLU A 294 -22.98 -32.97 -22.58
C GLU A 294 -23.01 -31.51 -23.05
N SER A 295 -23.95 -31.19 -23.96
CA SER A 295 -24.34 -29.81 -24.21
C SER A 295 -24.83 -29.17 -22.92
N PHE A 296 -24.44 -27.92 -22.64
CA PHE A 296 -24.88 -27.15 -21.46
C PHE A 296 -26.34 -27.44 -21.08
N ASP A 297 -26.55 -28.04 -19.91
CA ASP A 297 -27.88 -28.53 -19.53
C ASP A 297 -28.80 -27.36 -19.13
N LYS A 298 -29.62 -26.94 -20.10
CA LYS A 298 -30.66 -25.92 -19.93
C LYS A 298 -31.74 -26.32 -18.94
N ALA A 299 -31.96 -27.61 -18.70
CA ALA A 299 -32.88 -28.09 -17.67
C ALA A 299 -32.28 -27.92 -16.27
N LEU A 300 -31.00 -28.22 -16.05
CA LEU A 300 -30.32 -27.90 -14.79
C LEU A 300 -30.35 -26.40 -14.49
N TRP A 301 -30.04 -25.54 -15.48
CA TRP A 301 -30.17 -24.09 -15.35
C TRP A 301 -31.61 -23.64 -15.00
N LYS A 302 -32.63 -24.21 -15.64
CA LYS A 302 -34.03 -23.92 -15.32
C LYS A 302 -34.39 -24.30 -13.87
N ASN A 303 -33.87 -25.42 -13.37
CA ASN A 303 -34.07 -25.82 -11.97
C ASN A 303 -33.33 -24.88 -11.00
N PHE A 304 -32.11 -24.46 -11.34
CA PHE A 304 -31.37 -23.47 -10.57
C PHE A 304 -32.15 -22.14 -10.42
N LEU A 305 -32.70 -21.64 -11.54
CA LEU A 305 -33.57 -20.47 -11.56
C LEU A 305 -34.87 -20.67 -10.76
N ALA A 306 -35.52 -21.83 -10.88
CA ALA A 306 -36.76 -22.12 -10.16
C ALA A 306 -36.57 -22.10 -8.63
N LEU A 307 -35.47 -22.64 -8.12
CA LEU A 307 -35.13 -22.56 -6.69
C LEU A 307 -34.85 -21.13 -6.25
N ASN A 308 -34.04 -20.37 -7.01
CA ASN A 308 -33.76 -18.95 -6.73
C ASN A 308 -35.06 -18.11 -6.73
N ASN A 309 -36.02 -18.44 -7.60
CA ASN A 309 -37.31 -17.76 -7.66
C ASN A 309 -38.21 -18.07 -6.44
N ALA A 310 -38.18 -19.30 -5.91
CA ALA A 310 -38.91 -19.66 -4.68
C ALA A 310 -38.37 -18.91 -3.44
N TYR A 311 -37.04 -18.69 -3.37
CA TYR A 311 -36.44 -17.83 -2.35
C TYR A 311 -36.95 -16.39 -2.42
N ALA A 312 -36.98 -15.81 -3.62
CA ALA A 312 -37.47 -14.45 -3.82
C ALA A 312 -38.94 -14.29 -3.40
N GLU A 313 -39.79 -15.28 -3.69
CA GLU A 313 -41.19 -15.31 -3.25
C GLU A 313 -41.32 -15.25 -1.71
N VAL A 314 -40.57 -16.09 -0.99
CA VAL A 314 -40.57 -16.10 0.49
C VAL A 314 -40.06 -14.78 1.06
N ILE A 315 -39.01 -14.19 0.47
CA ILE A 315 -38.49 -12.86 0.85
C ILE A 315 -39.59 -11.80 0.71
N THR A 316 -40.21 -11.69 -0.47
CA THR A 316 -41.24 -10.66 -0.74
C THR A 316 -42.55 -10.89 0.02
N THR A 317 -42.80 -12.10 0.51
CA THR A 317 -43.99 -12.41 1.32
C THR A 317 -43.84 -11.99 2.79
N HIS A 318 -42.62 -11.99 3.32
CA HIS A 318 -42.35 -11.75 4.74
C HIS A 318 -41.71 -10.39 5.05
N GLY A 319 -41.07 -9.76 4.05
CA GLY A 319 -40.37 -8.49 4.17
C GLY A 319 -41.18 -7.32 3.63
N ASP A 320 -40.70 -6.12 3.96
CA ASP A 320 -41.21 -4.82 3.52
C ASP A 320 -40.09 -3.98 2.89
N GLU A 321 -40.41 -2.79 2.38
CA GLU A 321 -39.46 -1.89 1.69
C GLU A 321 -38.32 -1.39 2.59
N ASP A 322 -38.51 -1.44 3.92
CA ASP A 322 -37.50 -1.12 4.93
C ASP A 322 -36.65 -2.33 5.36
N THR A 323 -36.98 -3.54 4.88
CA THR A 323 -36.25 -4.76 5.22
C THR A 323 -34.96 -4.86 4.41
N LEU A 324 -33.82 -4.88 5.10
CA LEU A 324 -32.51 -5.12 4.51
C LEU A 324 -32.36 -6.61 4.17
N VAL A 325 -32.34 -6.96 2.89
CA VAL A 325 -32.25 -8.36 2.43
C VAL A 325 -30.81 -8.67 2.05
N TRP A 326 -30.12 -9.46 2.87
CA TRP A 326 -28.73 -9.83 2.67
C TRP A 326 -28.62 -11.31 2.27
N ILE A 327 -28.23 -11.54 1.02
CA ILE A 327 -28.17 -12.83 0.36
C ILE A 327 -26.74 -13.34 0.35
N HIS A 328 -26.55 -14.62 0.62
CA HIS A 328 -25.22 -15.23 0.72
C HIS A 328 -24.99 -16.30 -0.34
N ASP A 329 -23.84 -16.15 -1.00
CA ASP A 329 -23.14 -17.09 -1.87
C ASP A 329 -23.75 -17.46 -3.24
N TYR A 330 -22.94 -18.15 -4.05
CA TYR A 330 -23.18 -18.44 -5.47
C TYR A 330 -24.47 -19.23 -5.75
N GLU A 331 -24.92 -20.06 -4.82
CA GLU A 331 -26.17 -20.84 -4.95
C GLU A 331 -27.41 -19.97 -5.14
N LEU A 332 -27.37 -18.75 -4.60
CA LEU A 332 -28.49 -17.79 -4.55
C LEU A 332 -28.23 -16.53 -5.39
N VAL A 333 -27.26 -16.57 -6.30
CA VAL A 333 -26.81 -15.44 -7.13
C VAL A 333 -27.91 -14.81 -8.00
N MET A 334 -29.01 -15.52 -8.27
CA MET A 334 -30.14 -15.02 -9.06
C MET A 334 -31.31 -14.50 -8.20
N VAL A 335 -31.30 -14.73 -6.88
CA VAL A 335 -32.32 -14.19 -5.95
C VAL A 335 -32.46 -12.67 -6.05
N PRO A 336 -31.39 -11.84 -6.11
CA PRO A 336 -31.54 -10.39 -6.19
C PRO A 336 -32.35 -9.95 -7.41
N ARG A 337 -32.18 -10.62 -8.55
CA ARG A 337 -32.96 -10.37 -9.77
C ARG A 337 -34.44 -10.68 -9.58
N PHE A 338 -34.75 -11.84 -9.01
CA PHE A 338 -36.14 -12.26 -8.79
C PHE A 338 -36.87 -11.44 -7.72
N VAL A 339 -36.16 -10.87 -6.74
CA VAL A 339 -36.70 -9.89 -5.80
C VAL A 339 -36.95 -8.56 -6.51
N TYR A 340 -35.95 -8.02 -7.23
CA TYR A 340 -36.06 -6.75 -7.96
C TYR A 340 -37.23 -6.71 -8.96
N HIS A 341 -37.48 -7.81 -9.69
CA HIS A 341 -38.60 -7.91 -10.63
C HIS A 341 -39.98 -8.01 -9.95
N ARG A 342 -40.04 -8.40 -8.66
CA ARG A 342 -41.28 -8.43 -7.87
C ARG A 342 -41.54 -7.09 -7.20
N ASN A 343 -40.52 -6.50 -6.59
CA ASN A 343 -40.57 -5.16 -6.01
C ASN A 343 -39.15 -4.54 -5.99
N PRO A 344 -38.89 -3.46 -6.76
CA PRO A 344 -37.58 -2.81 -6.85
C PRO A 344 -37.21 -1.94 -5.63
N GLU A 345 -38.16 -1.66 -4.73
CA GLU A 345 -37.91 -0.89 -3.51
C GLU A 345 -37.14 -1.70 -2.45
N PHE A 346 -37.14 -3.03 -2.54
CA PHE A 346 -36.34 -3.88 -1.64
C PHE A 346 -34.85 -3.54 -1.71
N THR A 347 -34.24 -3.36 -0.54
CA THR A 347 -32.80 -3.12 -0.43
C THR A 347 -32.06 -4.46 -0.31
N THR A 348 -31.65 -5.00 -1.46
CA THR A 348 -30.93 -6.27 -1.59
C THR A 348 -29.41 -6.09 -1.61
N GLY A 349 -28.69 -6.89 -0.83
CA GLY A 349 -27.24 -7.03 -0.90
C GLY A 349 -26.86 -8.50 -1.13
N LEU A 350 -25.78 -8.75 -1.87
CA LEU A 350 -25.20 -10.07 -2.09
C LEU A 350 -23.81 -10.14 -1.49
N PHE A 351 -23.49 -11.18 -0.72
CA PHE A 351 -22.13 -11.46 -0.25
C PHE A 351 -21.64 -12.80 -0.81
N MET A 352 -20.58 -12.77 -1.60
CA MET A 352 -19.94 -13.96 -2.18
C MET A 352 -18.91 -14.53 -1.20
N HIS A 353 -19.09 -15.77 -0.75
CA HIS A 353 -18.12 -16.42 0.15
C HIS A 353 -17.09 -17.25 -0.63
N CYS A 354 -17.46 -17.79 -1.80
CA CYS A 354 -16.54 -18.44 -2.73
C CYS A 354 -15.59 -17.44 -3.43
N ALA A 355 -14.62 -17.98 -4.18
CA ALA A 355 -13.76 -17.18 -5.05
C ALA A 355 -14.56 -16.54 -6.20
N PHE A 356 -13.99 -15.51 -6.86
CA PHE A 356 -14.55 -14.95 -8.09
C PHE A 356 -13.57 -15.06 -9.27
N PRO A 357 -14.02 -15.53 -10.45
CA PRO A 357 -13.14 -15.94 -11.53
C PRO A 357 -12.63 -14.77 -12.35
N SER A 358 -11.48 -15.01 -12.96
CA SER A 358 -10.95 -14.20 -14.06
C SER A 358 -11.97 -14.08 -15.21
N THR A 359 -11.88 -13.00 -15.97
CA THR A 359 -12.84 -12.69 -17.04
C THR A 359 -12.75 -13.69 -18.19
N GLU A 360 -11.58 -14.26 -18.42
CA GLU A 360 -11.33 -15.35 -19.35
C GLU A 360 -12.15 -16.60 -19.00
N VAL A 361 -12.13 -17.03 -17.72
CA VAL A 361 -12.89 -18.21 -17.28
C VAL A 361 -14.39 -17.91 -17.19
N MET A 362 -14.78 -16.72 -16.71
CA MET A 362 -16.19 -16.31 -16.66
C MET A 362 -16.80 -16.26 -18.07
N SER A 363 -16.03 -15.88 -19.09
CA SER A 363 -16.49 -15.83 -20.48
C SER A 363 -16.89 -17.20 -21.03
N CYS A 364 -16.30 -18.29 -20.52
CA CYS A 364 -16.64 -19.66 -20.92
C CYS A 364 -18.02 -20.12 -20.42
N LEU A 365 -18.58 -19.52 -19.37
CA LEU A 365 -19.87 -19.94 -18.81
C LEU A 365 -21.03 -19.49 -19.73
N PRO A 366 -21.89 -20.41 -20.24
CA PRO A 366 -22.92 -20.04 -21.22
C PRO A 366 -23.99 -19.06 -20.72
N VAL A 367 -24.20 -18.96 -19.41
CA VAL A 367 -25.16 -18.06 -18.73
C VAL A 367 -24.49 -16.95 -17.91
N ARG A 368 -23.26 -16.59 -18.30
CA ARG A 368 -22.46 -15.54 -17.65
C ARG A 368 -23.19 -14.19 -17.57
N GLU A 369 -23.95 -13.83 -18.60
CA GLU A 369 -24.63 -12.54 -18.71
C GLU A 369 -25.79 -12.49 -17.72
N GLU A 370 -26.61 -13.54 -17.66
CA GLU A 370 -27.70 -13.65 -16.70
C GLU A 370 -27.22 -13.65 -15.26
N ILE A 371 -26.09 -14.30 -14.96
CA ILE A 371 -25.49 -14.34 -13.61
C ILE A 371 -24.92 -12.98 -13.22
N LEU A 372 -24.14 -12.31 -14.08
CA LEU A 372 -23.61 -10.97 -13.77
C LEU A 372 -24.75 -9.95 -13.60
N GLN A 373 -25.79 -9.98 -14.46
CA GLN A 373 -27.00 -9.19 -14.27
C GLN A 373 -27.78 -9.59 -13.01
N GLY A 374 -27.70 -10.87 -12.60
CA GLY A 374 -28.23 -11.39 -11.35
C GLY A 374 -27.61 -10.71 -10.14
N MET A 375 -26.27 -10.66 -10.10
CA MET A 375 -25.49 -9.96 -9.07
C MET A 375 -25.78 -8.46 -9.07
N LEU A 376 -25.74 -7.82 -10.25
CA LEU A 376 -26.04 -6.39 -10.45
C LEU A 376 -27.52 -6.02 -10.27
N SER A 377 -28.40 -6.99 -10.00
CA SER A 377 -29.75 -6.67 -9.52
C SER A 377 -29.76 -6.23 -8.05
N SER A 378 -28.70 -6.53 -7.29
CA SER A 378 -28.47 -6.04 -5.91
C SER A 378 -28.15 -4.54 -5.87
N ARG A 379 -28.31 -3.90 -4.71
CA ARG A 379 -27.76 -2.55 -4.42
C ARG A 379 -26.32 -2.61 -3.89
N LEU A 380 -25.93 -3.70 -3.23
CA LEU A 380 -24.58 -3.99 -2.74
C LEU A 380 -24.12 -5.38 -3.21
N VAL A 381 -22.86 -5.52 -3.64
CA VAL A 381 -22.19 -6.80 -3.87
C VAL A 381 -20.86 -6.81 -3.10
N THR A 382 -20.70 -7.72 -2.15
CA THR A 382 -19.50 -7.85 -1.32
C THR A 382 -18.71 -9.13 -1.64
N PHE A 383 -17.38 -9.03 -1.61
CA PHE A 383 -16.44 -10.14 -1.78
C PHE A 383 -15.49 -10.27 -0.58
N GLN A 384 -14.89 -11.46 -0.39
CA GLN A 384 -13.91 -11.71 0.69
C GLN A 384 -12.61 -10.90 0.54
N THR A 385 -12.15 -10.69 -0.70
CA THR A 385 -10.88 -10.04 -1.02
C THR A 385 -11.06 -9.00 -2.13
N PHE A 386 -10.12 -8.05 -2.22
CA PHE A 386 -10.11 -7.05 -3.27
C PHE A 386 -9.85 -7.63 -4.66
N ASP A 387 -9.14 -8.75 -4.78
CA ASP A 387 -8.92 -9.42 -6.08
C ASP A 387 -10.20 -10.00 -6.68
N TYR A 388 -11.06 -10.62 -5.85
CA TYR A 388 -12.35 -11.12 -6.32
C TYR A 388 -13.29 -9.97 -6.73
N LEU A 389 -13.26 -8.86 -6.00
CA LEU A 389 -13.93 -7.62 -6.39
C LEU A 389 -13.43 -7.09 -7.74
N ARG A 390 -12.11 -7.03 -7.93
CA ARG A 390 -11.46 -6.60 -9.19
C ARG A 390 -11.90 -7.48 -10.36
N HIS A 391 -11.86 -8.80 -10.18
CA HIS A 391 -12.31 -9.76 -11.18
C HIS A 391 -13.80 -9.57 -11.55
N PHE A 392 -14.67 -9.31 -10.56
CA PHE A 392 -16.08 -8.99 -10.83
C PHE A 392 -16.23 -7.71 -11.66
N MET A 393 -15.53 -6.63 -11.33
CA MET A 393 -15.59 -5.39 -12.11
C MET A 393 -15.08 -5.58 -13.55
N SER A 394 -13.99 -6.33 -13.76
CA SER A 394 -13.51 -6.70 -15.10
C SER A 394 -14.55 -7.52 -15.87
N CYS A 395 -15.18 -8.51 -15.23
CA CYS A 395 -16.26 -9.29 -15.84
C CYS A 395 -17.46 -8.40 -16.24
N CYS A 396 -17.89 -7.48 -15.37
CA CYS A 396 -18.96 -6.55 -15.69
C CYS A 396 -18.58 -5.60 -16.84
N ALA A 397 -17.33 -5.14 -16.90
CA ALA A 397 -16.86 -4.25 -17.96
C ALA A 397 -16.77 -4.94 -19.32
N GLU A 398 -16.22 -6.14 -19.39
CA GLU A 398 -15.97 -6.83 -20.66
C GLU A 398 -17.19 -7.62 -21.16
N VAL A 399 -17.94 -8.28 -20.25
CA VAL A 399 -19.10 -9.12 -20.63
C VAL A 399 -20.37 -8.29 -20.80
N LEU A 400 -20.58 -7.26 -19.96
CA LEU A 400 -21.81 -6.45 -19.97
C LEU A 400 -21.60 -5.00 -20.47
N GLY A 401 -20.37 -4.59 -20.79
CA GLY A 401 -20.07 -3.19 -21.14
C GLY A 401 -20.31 -2.19 -20.00
N SER A 402 -20.45 -2.67 -18.76
CA SER A 402 -20.76 -1.83 -17.60
C SER A 402 -19.55 -0.99 -17.19
N ARG A 403 -19.77 0.25 -16.77
CA ARG A 403 -18.69 1.11 -16.27
C ARG A 403 -18.53 0.94 -14.78
N HIS A 404 -17.38 1.30 -14.25
CA HIS A 404 -17.22 1.49 -12.81
C HIS A 404 -16.97 2.97 -12.51
N SER A 405 -17.40 3.40 -11.33
CA SER A 405 -17.22 4.76 -10.81
C SER A 405 -17.04 4.71 -9.29
N PHE A 406 -16.69 5.86 -8.69
CA PHE A 406 -16.28 5.95 -7.29
C PHE A 406 -17.07 7.06 -6.56
N GLN A 407 -17.56 6.78 -5.34
CA GLN A 407 -18.27 7.73 -4.46
C GLN A 407 -17.64 7.91 -3.07
N LYS A 408 -17.88 9.11 -2.48
CA LYS A 408 -17.27 9.64 -1.24
C LYS A 408 -16.96 8.59 -0.18
N GLY A 409 -15.67 8.46 0.12
CA GLY A 409 -15.14 7.45 1.06
C GLY A 409 -14.50 6.24 0.38
N GLY A 410 -14.39 6.21 -0.95
CA GLY A 410 -13.79 5.09 -1.68
C GLY A 410 -14.80 3.96 -1.90
N ILE A 411 -16.06 4.33 -2.09
CA ILE A 411 -17.15 3.42 -2.44
C ILE A 411 -17.01 3.11 -3.92
N LEU A 412 -16.59 1.90 -4.27
CA LEU A 412 -16.59 1.45 -5.66
C LEU A 412 -18.03 1.17 -6.09
N GLN A 413 -18.36 1.50 -7.34
CA GLN A 413 -19.65 1.22 -7.93
C GLN A 413 -19.52 0.68 -9.34
N VAL A 414 -20.47 -0.16 -9.76
CA VAL A 414 -20.66 -0.59 -11.15
C VAL A 414 -21.96 0.00 -11.67
N GLU A 415 -21.86 0.79 -12.73
CA GLU A 415 -22.96 1.38 -13.46
C GLU A 415 -23.58 0.34 -14.40
N HIS A 416 -24.83 -0.02 -14.14
CA HIS A 416 -25.59 -1.01 -14.92
C HIS A 416 -27.00 -0.49 -15.20
N ASP A 417 -27.36 -0.42 -16.48
CA ASP A 417 -28.54 0.29 -16.99
C ASP A 417 -28.63 1.73 -16.47
N THR A 418 -29.62 2.03 -15.63
CA THR A 418 -29.86 3.32 -14.98
C THR A 418 -29.50 3.33 -13.50
N ARG A 419 -28.89 2.25 -12.99
CA ARG A 419 -28.58 2.06 -11.57
C ARG A 419 -27.07 2.00 -11.33
N SER A 420 -26.67 2.37 -10.13
CA SER A 420 -25.30 2.20 -9.64
C SER A 420 -25.31 1.17 -8.51
N VAL A 421 -24.54 0.11 -8.66
CA VAL A 421 -24.44 -1.00 -7.70
C VAL A 421 -23.15 -0.83 -6.91
N VAL A 422 -23.22 -0.68 -5.58
CA VAL A 422 -22.02 -0.60 -4.75
C VAL A 422 -21.31 -1.94 -4.73
N VAL A 423 -19.98 -1.93 -4.86
CA VAL A 423 -19.15 -3.11 -4.75
C VAL A 423 -18.14 -2.93 -3.62
N PHE A 424 -17.98 -3.96 -2.79
CA PHE A 424 -17.28 -3.85 -1.52
C PHE A 424 -16.42 -5.10 -1.24
N ALA A 425 -15.31 -4.95 -0.52
CA ALA A 425 -14.43 -6.04 -0.12
C ALA A 425 -14.32 -6.09 1.40
N ASP A 426 -14.75 -7.20 2.01
CA ASP A 426 -14.78 -7.35 3.46
C ASP A 426 -14.69 -8.82 3.88
N HIS A 427 -13.57 -9.16 4.50
CA HIS A 427 -13.24 -10.54 4.85
C HIS A 427 -14.10 -11.03 6.03
N PHE A 428 -14.72 -12.21 5.89
CA PHE A 428 -15.51 -12.84 6.94
C PHE A 428 -14.68 -13.10 8.21
N ALA A 429 -15.19 -12.68 9.37
CA ALA A 429 -14.51 -12.81 10.67
C ALA A 429 -14.96 -14.06 11.45
N ILE A 430 -14.01 -14.77 12.06
CA ILE A 430 -14.32 -15.91 12.94
C ILE A 430 -14.91 -15.43 14.29
N PRO A 431 -15.70 -16.27 15.00
CA PRO A 431 -16.20 -15.94 16.34
C PRO A 431 -15.10 -16.13 17.41
N TYR A 432 -14.00 -15.37 17.28
CA TYR A 432 -12.73 -15.56 18.01
C TYR A 432 -12.92 -15.79 19.52
N LYS A 433 -13.58 -14.88 20.25
CA LYS A 433 -13.78 -15.00 21.71
C LYS A 433 -14.51 -16.28 22.12
N HIS A 434 -15.48 -16.73 21.31
CA HIS A 434 -16.20 -17.98 21.57
C HIS A 434 -15.32 -19.21 21.33
N LEU A 435 -14.44 -19.19 20.32
CA LEU A 435 -13.49 -20.27 20.07
C LEU A 435 -12.47 -20.36 21.19
N VAL A 436 -11.88 -19.23 21.62
CA VAL A 436 -10.93 -19.18 22.75
C VAL A 436 -11.57 -19.69 24.04
N LYS A 437 -12.81 -19.30 24.34
CA LYS A 437 -13.57 -19.82 25.50
C LYS A 437 -13.75 -21.34 25.45
N LYS A 438 -13.86 -21.94 24.26
CA LYS A 438 -14.01 -23.39 24.09
C LYS A 438 -12.71 -24.19 24.23
N LEU A 439 -11.54 -23.54 24.20
CA LEU A 439 -10.28 -24.24 24.39
C LEU A 439 -10.15 -24.88 25.78
N THR A 440 -10.89 -24.35 26.77
CA THR A 440 -10.96 -24.90 28.13
C THR A 440 -12.05 -25.96 28.30
N ASP A 441 -12.83 -26.31 27.27
CA ASP A 441 -13.81 -27.41 27.35
C ASP A 441 -13.07 -28.75 27.49
N ASP A 442 -13.41 -29.58 28.48
CA ASP A 442 -12.72 -30.85 28.76
C ASP A 442 -12.54 -31.74 27.52
N LYS A 443 -13.55 -31.78 26.64
CA LYS A 443 -13.53 -32.56 25.38
C LYS A 443 -12.48 -32.08 24.39
N VAL A 444 -12.17 -30.77 24.38
CA VAL A 444 -11.15 -30.16 23.52
C VAL A 444 -9.77 -30.50 24.07
N VAL A 445 -9.59 -30.35 25.38
CA VAL A 445 -8.34 -30.68 26.10
C VAL A 445 -8.03 -32.17 26.01
N GLU A 446 -9.01 -33.04 26.24
CA GLU A 446 -8.88 -34.51 26.11
C GLU A 446 -8.49 -34.90 24.68
N ARG A 447 -9.16 -34.36 23.66
CA ARG A 447 -8.83 -34.63 22.25
C ARG A 447 -7.42 -34.18 21.89
N CYS A 448 -7.01 -32.99 22.34
CA CYS A 448 -5.65 -32.48 22.14
C CYS A 448 -4.62 -33.40 22.81
N ASN A 449 -4.82 -33.74 24.09
CA ASN A 449 -3.94 -34.61 24.85
C ASN A 449 -3.84 -36.03 24.26
N ALA A 450 -4.94 -36.58 23.71
CA ALA A 450 -4.94 -37.87 23.05
C ALA A 450 -4.06 -37.86 21.78
N ILE A 451 -4.17 -36.82 20.94
CA ILE A 451 -3.34 -36.66 19.73
C ILE A 451 -1.87 -36.45 20.11
N ARG A 452 -1.58 -35.55 21.05
CA ARG A 452 -0.22 -35.30 21.57
C ARG A 452 0.41 -36.53 22.22
N SER A 453 -0.37 -37.37 22.90
CA SER A 453 0.10 -38.63 23.51
C SER A 453 0.41 -39.68 22.45
N LYS A 454 -0.43 -39.80 21.41
CA LYS A 454 -0.24 -40.74 20.28
C LYS A 454 1.05 -40.46 19.51
N PHE A 455 1.36 -39.18 19.29
CA PHE A 455 2.54 -38.72 18.54
C PHE A 455 3.64 -38.11 19.43
N LYS A 456 3.72 -38.56 20.69
CA LYS A 456 4.67 -38.04 21.68
C LYS A 456 6.12 -38.07 21.16
N GLY A 457 6.78 -36.91 21.19
CA GLY A 457 8.16 -36.74 20.73
C GLY A 457 8.31 -36.46 19.22
N LYS A 458 7.19 -36.29 18.49
CA LYS A 458 7.18 -35.82 17.10
C LYS A 458 6.55 -34.43 17.00
N THR A 459 7.02 -33.62 16.05
CA THR A 459 6.32 -32.41 15.60
C THR A 459 5.13 -32.81 14.74
N ILE A 460 3.96 -32.27 15.06
CA ILE A 460 2.70 -32.56 14.39
C ILE A 460 2.45 -31.50 13.33
N ILE A 461 2.63 -31.87 12.06
CA ILE A 461 2.17 -31.08 10.92
C ILE A 461 0.71 -31.44 10.73
N GLY A 462 -0.18 -30.51 11.05
CA GLY A 462 -1.62 -30.70 10.99
C GLY A 462 -2.20 -30.08 9.73
N SER A 463 -3.22 -30.72 9.16
CA SER A 463 -4.06 -30.08 8.17
C SER A 463 -5.51 -30.48 8.34
N TYR A 464 -6.42 -29.57 8.00
CA TYR A 464 -7.85 -29.79 8.04
C TYR A 464 -8.44 -29.24 6.75
N ASP A 465 -9.01 -30.11 5.92
CA ASP A 465 -9.45 -29.76 4.58
C ASP A 465 -10.84 -30.35 4.29
N ARG A 466 -11.54 -29.77 3.32
CA ARG A 466 -12.69 -30.42 2.68
C ARG A 466 -12.17 -31.50 1.73
N PHE A 467 -12.90 -32.61 1.57
CA PHE A 467 -12.66 -33.48 0.42
C PHE A 467 -13.11 -32.73 -0.83
N ASP A 468 -12.14 -32.18 -1.55
CA ASP A 468 -12.34 -31.27 -2.68
C ASP A 468 -11.06 -31.21 -3.53
N CYS A 469 -11.20 -30.97 -4.84
CA CYS A 469 -10.04 -30.85 -5.72
C CYS A 469 -9.24 -29.56 -5.45
N PHE A 470 -9.90 -28.53 -4.91
CA PHE A 470 -9.33 -27.25 -4.51
C PHE A 470 -8.44 -27.33 -3.26
N SER A 471 -8.62 -28.33 -2.39
CA SER A 471 -7.84 -28.50 -1.17
C SER A 471 -6.39 -28.95 -1.40
N GLY A 472 -6.02 -29.31 -2.65
CA GLY A 472 -4.68 -29.77 -2.99
C GLY A 472 -4.24 -31.07 -2.30
N LEU A 473 -5.17 -31.92 -1.85
CA LEU A 473 -4.86 -33.11 -1.03
C LEU A 473 -3.81 -34.06 -1.66
N PRO A 474 -3.91 -34.46 -2.95
CA PRO A 474 -2.88 -35.31 -3.57
C PRO A 474 -1.51 -34.61 -3.67
N LEU A 475 -1.52 -33.30 -3.91
CA LEU A 475 -0.32 -32.46 -4.01
C LEU A 475 0.39 -32.38 -2.65
N LYS A 476 -0.36 -32.18 -1.56
CA LYS A 476 0.12 -32.18 -0.18
C LYS A 476 0.82 -33.49 0.19
N LEU A 477 0.19 -34.64 -0.11
CA LEU A 477 0.77 -35.96 0.16
C LEU A 477 2.06 -36.22 -0.64
N ARG A 478 2.08 -35.83 -1.93
CA ARG A 478 3.27 -35.95 -2.79
C ARG A 478 4.42 -35.05 -2.32
N ILE A 479 4.13 -33.81 -1.92
CA ILE A 479 5.12 -32.89 -1.34
C ILE A 479 5.68 -33.47 -0.04
N PHE A 480 4.84 -33.99 0.85
CA PHE A 480 5.29 -34.55 2.12
C PHE A 480 6.11 -35.85 1.93
N HIS A 481 5.76 -36.70 0.96
CA HIS A 481 6.59 -37.84 0.56
C HIS A 481 7.97 -37.39 0.07
N ARG A 482 8.02 -36.35 -0.77
CA ARG A 482 9.27 -35.75 -1.27
C ARG A 482 10.09 -35.13 -0.13
N PHE A 483 9.44 -34.45 0.81
CA PHE A 483 10.06 -33.90 2.01
C PHE A 483 10.80 -34.97 2.82
N LEU A 484 10.14 -36.08 3.17
CA LEU A 484 10.77 -37.18 3.89
C LEU A 484 11.86 -37.89 3.07
N SER A 485 11.75 -37.86 1.74
CA SER A 485 12.77 -38.40 0.84
C SER A 485 14.06 -37.59 0.89
N GLU A 486 13.98 -36.28 0.68
CA GLU A 486 15.15 -35.37 0.60
C GLU A 486 15.71 -35.00 1.98
N TYR A 487 14.83 -34.68 2.95
CA TYR A 487 15.20 -34.23 4.29
C TYR A 487 15.21 -35.40 5.28
N SER A 488 16.15 -36.32 5.10
CA SER A 488 16.24 -37.56 5.89
C SER A 488 16.36 -37.36 7.42
N SER A 489 16.75 -36.16 7.86
CA SER A 489 16.84 -35.74 9.27
C SER A 489 15.50 -35.67 9.99
N TYR A 490 14.38 -35.43 9.28
CA TYR A 490 13.04 -35.33 9.87
C TYR A 490 12.28 -36.64 9.91
N ARG A 491 12.79 -37.69 9.26
CA ARG A 491 12.23 -39.05 9.36
C ARG A 491 12.12 -39.44 10.84
N GLN A 492 10.94 -39.92 11.24
CA GLN A 492 10.58 -40.24 12.63
C GLN A 492 10.55 -39.07 13.62
N ARG A 493 10.80 -37.83 13.20
CA ARG A 493 10.64 -36.62 14.03
C ARG A 493 9.38 -35.83 13.70
N VAL A 494 8.85 -35.96 12.49
CA VAL A 494 7.60 -35.32 12.06
C VAL A 494 6.52 -36.35 11.75
N VAL A 495 5.26 -35.91 11.84
CA VAL A 495 4.09 -36.63 11.32
C VAL A 495 3.15 -35.64 10.64
N LEU A 496 2.60 -36.00 9.49
CA LEU A 496 1.49 -35.30 8.85
C LEU A 496 0.17 -35.94 9.33
N VAL A 497 -0.71 -35.15 9.94
CA VAL A 497 -2.05 -35.60 10.34
C VAL A 497 -3.08 -34.80 9.53
N GLN A 498 -3.68 -35.47 8.55
CA GLN A 498 -4.56 -34.90 7.55
C GLN A 498 -6.02 -35.22 7.89
N TYR A 499 -6.76 -34.23 8.35
CA TYR A 499 -8.20 -34.34 8.60
C TYR A 499 -8.98 -33.98 7.34
N ILE A 500 -9.92 -34.82 6.96
CA ILE A 500 -10.74 -34.65 5.75
C ILE A 500 -12.22 -34.66 6.14
N ARG A 501 -12.91 -33.54 5.89
CA ARG A 501 -14.37 -33.49 5.96
C ARG A 501 -14.96 -33.95 4.63
N ALA A 502 -15.52 -35.16 4.61
CA ALA A 502 -16.25 -35.71 3.46
C ALA A 502 -17.56 -34.94 3.21
N ARG A 503 -17.96 -34.82 1.93
CA ARG A 503 -19.27 -34.29 1.52
C ARG A 503 -20.25 -35.47 1.41
N PHE A 504 -21.17 -35.63 2.35
CA PHE A 504 -22.12 -36.78 2.35
C PHE A 504 -23.17 -36.74 1.22
N SER A 505 -23.24 -35.67 0.44
CA SER A 505 -24.03 -35.60 -0.79
C SER A 505 -23.34 -36.23 -2.01
N ASP A 506 -22.06 -36.60 -1.91
CA ASP A 506 -21.38 -37.41 -2.93
C ASP A 506 -21.83 -38.88 -2.85
N SER A 507 -23.10 -39.12 -3.20
CA SER A 507 -23.63 -40.46 -3.50
C SER A 507 -23.14 -40.97 -4.87
N GLY A 508 -21.91 -40.60 -5.25
CA GLY A 508 -21.24 -40.98 -6.49
C GLY A 508 -19.99 -41.81 -6.20
N ARG A 509 -19.77 -42.87 -6.98
CA ARG A 509 -18.58 -43.76 -6.87
C ARG A 509 -17.24 -43.00 -6.86
N GLN A 510 -17.20 -41.84 -7.51
CA GLN A 510 -16.00 -41.04 -7.75
C GLN A 510 -15.40 -40.44 -6.47
N GLY A 511 -16.24 -40.06 -5.48
CA GLY A 511 -15.76 -39.55 -4.19
C GLY A 511 -15.08 -40.63 -3.33
N MET A 512 -15.60 -41.85 -3.36
CA MET A 512 -14.99 -43.00 -2.67
C MET A 512 -13.65 -43.37 -3.29
N VAL A 513 -13.57 -43.45 -4.64
CA VAL A 513 -12.33 -43.77 -5.35
C VAL A 513 -11.21 -42.76 -5.03
N GLY A 514 -11.51 -41.46 -5.00
CA GLY A 514 -10.51 -40.45 -4.65
C GLY A 514 -10.03 -40.53 -3.19
N LEU A 515 -10.87 -40.94 -2.25
CA LEU A 515 -10.45 -41.21 -0.86
C LEU A 515 -9.55 -42.46 -0.77
N GLU A 516 -9.86 -43.52 -1.52
CA GLU A 516 -9.02 -44.72 -1.62
C GLU A 516 -7.64 -44.39 -2.23
N GLU A 517 -7.58 -43.52 -3.23
CA GLU A 517 -6.31 -43.03 -3.81
C GLU A 517 -5.47 -42.23 -2.81
N LEU A 518 -6.08 -41.32 -2.02
CA LEU A 518 -5.37 -40.60 -0.96
C LEU A 518 -4.84 -41.55 0.12
N GLN A 519 -5.64 -42.54 0.54
CA GLN A 519 -5.22 -43.55 1.50
C GLN A 519 -4.04 -44.37 0.97
N LYS A 520 -4.08 -44.77 -0.31
CA LYS A 520 -2.97 -45.47 -0.97
C LYS A 520 -1.69 -44.63 -0.99
N MET A 521 -1.75 -43.32 -1.29
CA MET A 521 -0.59 -42.43 -1.24
C MET A 521 -0.01 -42.30 0.19
N ALA A 522 -0.88 -42.26 1.20
CA ALA A 522 -0.46 -42.28 2.61
C ALA A 522 0.20 -43.61 2.98
N ASP A 523 -0.37 -44.75 2.56
CA ASP A 523 0.16 -46.09 2.83
C ASP A 523 1.51 -46.34 2.14
N GLU A 524 1.70 -45.88 0.90
CA GLU A 524 2.99 -45.91 0.20
C GLU A 524 4.06 -45.10 0.96
N THR A 525 3.69 -43.91 1.46
CA THR A 525 4.58 -43.05 2.26
C THR A 525 4.88 -43.66 3.63
N ASN A 526 3.89 -44.27 4.29
CA ASN A 526 4.04 -45.00 5.54
C ASN A 526 4.89 -46.26 5.38
N LYS A 527 4.78 -46.99 4.27
CA LYS A 527 5.61 -48.15 3.95
C LYS A 527 7.08 -47.75 3.72
N ALA A 528 7.32 -46.61 3.06
CA ALA A 528 8.67 -46.11 2.83
C ALA A 528 9.36 -45.62 4.13
N PHE A 529 8.67 -44.79 4.93
CA PHE A 529 9.30 -44.03 6.01
C PHE A 529 8.84 -44.38 7.43
N GLY A 530 7.72 -45.07 7.61
CA GLY A 530 7.17 -45.50 8.90
C GLY A 530 8.06 -46.54 9.61
N ARG A 531 8.02 -46.56 10.95
CA ARG A 531 8.82 -47.46 11.80
C ARG A 531 8.06 -47.80 13.08
N ASN A 532 8.33 -48.97 13.64
CA ASN A 532 7.79 -49.43 14.94
C ASN A 532 6.26 -49.33 15.05
N GLY A 533 5.54 -49.57 13.94
CA GLY A 533 4.07 -49.44 13.89
C GLY A 533 3.53 -48.00 13.92
N GLN A 534 4.39 -46.98 14.00
CA GLN A 534 3.96 -45.59 13.92
C GLN A 534 3.98 -45.06 12.47
N PRO A 535 2.87 -44.49 11.99
CA PRO A 535 2.83 -43.82 10.69
C PRO A 535 3.65 -42.52 10.69
N VAL A 536 3.93 -42.05 9.48
CA VAL A 536 4.40 -40.68 9.20
C VAL A 536 3.31 -39.84 8.55
N VAL A 537 2.27 -40.46 7.96
CA VAL A 537 1.05 -39.82 7.49
C VAL A 537 -0.15 -40.54 8.12
N GLU A 538 -1.00 -39.80 8.82
CA GLU A 538 -2.32 -40.30 9.25
C GLU A 538 -3.41 -39.48 8.55
N ILE A 539 -4.30 -40.17 7.83
CA ILE A 539 -5.53 -39.58 7.29
C ILE A 539 -6.68 -39.89 8.24
N VAL A 540 -7.46 -38.88 8.60
CA VAL A 540 -8.65 -38.99 9.44
C VAL A 540 -9.85 -38.42 8.68
N VAL A 541 -10.73 -39.30 8.19
CA VAL A 541 -12.01 -38.90 7.60
C VAL A 541 -13.06 -38.88 8.71
N GLU A 542 -13.44 -37.69 9.20
CA GLU A 542 -14.51 -37.57 10.20
C GLU A 542 -15.36 -36.30 9.97
N ASP A 543 -16.68 -36.41 10.09
CA ASP A 543 -17.52 -35.21 10.24
C ASP A 543 -17.26 -34.63 11.64
N THR A 544 -16.52 -33.52 11.64
CA THR A 544 -15.82 -33.05 12.83
C THR A 544 -16.67 -31.99 13.52
N SER A 545 -17.15 -32.27 14.74
CA SER A 545 -17.76 -31.22 15.57
C SER A 545 -16.74 -30.12 15.87
N ARG A 546 -17.19 -28.90 16.12
CA ARG A 546 -16.28 -27.75 16.33
C ARG A 546 -15.30 -27.97 17.50
N GLU A 547 -15.72 -28.71 18.53
CA GLU A 547 -14.89 -29.09 19.67
C GLU A 547 -13.76 -30.04 19.23
N LYS A 548 -14.09 -31.07 18.45
CA LYS A 548 -13.08 -31.97 17.87
C LYS A 548 -12.08 -31.21 17.00
N GLN A 549 -12.55 -30.28 16.16
CA GLN A 549 -11.70 -29.46 15.29
C GLN A 549 -10.75 -28.58 16.12
N LEU A 550 -11.23 -27.92 17.17
CA LEU A 550 -10.37 -27.15 18.07
C LEU A 550 -9.33 -28.04 18.78
N GLY A 551 -9.70 -29.26 19.19
CA GLY A 551 -8.76 -30.21 19.81
C GLY A 551 -7.66 -30.68 18.85
N VAL A 552 -7.99 -30.80 17.56
CA VAL A 552 -7.03 -31.09 16.48
C VAL A 552 -6.08 -29.92 16.24
N LEU A 553 -6.63 -28.71 16.08
CA LEU A 553 -5.82 -27.52 15.82
C LEU A 553 -4.89 -27.21 17.00
N SER A 554 -5.37 -27.33 18.25
CA SER A 554 -4.54 -27.16 19.46
C SER A 554 -3.42 -28.21 19.60
N ALA A 555 -3.59 -29.38 18.98
CA ALA A 555 -2.56 -30.43 18.96
C ALA A 555 -1.57 -30.26 17.80
N THR A 556 -1.81 -29.35 16.87
CA THR A 556 -0.95 -29.10 15.72
C THR A 556 0.22 -28.19 16.15
N ASP A 557 1.42 -28.42 15.59
CA ASP A 557 2.55 -27.49 15.74
C ASP A 557 2.68 -26.59 14.51
N ILE A 558 2.54 -27.21 13.33
CA ILE A 558 2.66 -26.54 12.03
C ILE A 558 1.39 -26.82 11.23
N LEU A 559 0.60 -25.80 10.92
CA LEU A 559 -0.52 -25.91 9.98
C LEU A 559 0.03 -25.92 8.54
N LEU A 560 -0.43 -26.85 7.70
CA LEU A 560 -0.06 -26.95 6.28
C LEU A 560 -1.29 -26.86 5.36
N ASP A 561 -1.62 -25.65 4.92
CA ASP A 561 -2.63 -25.41 3.89
C ASP A 561 -1.96 -25.33 2.50
N THR A 562 -2.36 -26.22 1.59
CA THR A 562 -1.88 -26.27 0.20
C THR A 562 -3.04 -26.14 -0.80
N SER A 563 -4.13 -25.45 -0.41
CA SER A 563 -5.27 -25.18 -1.27
C SER A 563 -4.82 -24.58 -2.61
N THR A 564 -5.19 -25.20 -3.73
CA THR A 564 -4.78 -24.77 -5.07
C THR A 564 -5.58 -23.55 -5.57
N ASN A 565 -6.82 -23.39 -5.10
CA ASN A 565 -7.60 -22.15 -5.16
C ASN A 565 -8.80 -22.27 -4.19
N ASP A 566 -8.82 -21.55 -3.05
CA ASP A 566 -9.97 -21.52 -2.12
C ASP A 566 -10.35 -20.08 -1.78
N GLY A 567 -11.63 -19.74 -1.99
CA GLY A 567 -12.18 -18.39 -1.78
C GLY A 567 -11.88 -17.84 -0.38
N LEU A 568 -12.27 -18.59 0.66
CA LEU A 568 -11.83 -18.29 2.02
C LEU A 568 -11.71 -19.56 2.87
N ASN A 569 -10.48 -19.93 3.18
CA ASN A 569 -10.18 -20.92 4.20
C ASN A 569 -10.22 -20.30 5.60
N LEU A 570 -11.16 -20.76 6.44
CA LEU A 570 -11.27 -20.35 7.85
C LEU A 570 -10.33 -21.11 8.80
N ILE A 571 -9.64 -22.16 8.33
CA ILE A 571 -8.79 -23.01 9.16
C ILE A 571 -7.57 -22.26 9.72
N PRO A 572 -6.83 -21.44 8.96
CA PRO A 572 -5.74 -20.61 9.51
C PRO A 572 -6.19 -19.67 10.64
N PHE A 573 -7.37 -19.06 10.53
CA PHE A 573 -7.94 -18.22 11.59
C PHE A 573 -8.29 -19.03 12.84
N ASN A 574 -8.91 -20.19 12.66
CA ASN A 574 -9.23 -21.10 13.77
C ASN A 574 -7.96 -21.65 14.45
N PHE A 575 -6.88 -21.84 13.70
CA PHE A 575 -5.56 -22.27 14.20
C PHE A 575 -4.91 -21.18 15.07
N TYR A 576 -4.87 -19.93 14.59
CA TYR A 576 -4.41 -18.80 15.42
C TYR A 576 -5.28 -18.58 16.66
N ALA A 577 -6.59 -18.86 16.59
CA ALA A 577 -7.46 -18.87 17.76
C ALA A 577 -7.10 -20.01 18.74
N ALA A 578 -6.82 -21.23 18.25
CA ALA A 578 -6.44 -22.38 19.08
C ALA A 578 -5.12 -22.17 19.83
N HIS A 579 -4.14 -21.50 19.22
CA HIS A 579 -2.85 -21.19 19.82
C HIS A 579 -2.82 -19.86 20.62
N SER A 580 -3.97 -19.22 20.83
CA SER A 580 -4.08 -17.94 21.56
C SER A 580 -3.57 -17.95 23.00
N GLN A 581 -3.33 -19.12 23.60
CA GLN A 581 -2.79 -19.27 24.97
C GLN A 581 -1.30 -19.65 24.99
N ASP A 582 -0.77 -20.28 23.93
CA ASP A 582 0.60 -20.80 23.91
C ASP A 582 1.55 -20.03 22.98
N HIS A 583 1.00 -19.28 22.02
CA HIS A 583 1.72 -18.49 21.02
C HIS A 583 2.70 -19.32 20.15
N LYS A 584 2.42 -20.62 19.97
CA LYS A 584 3.33 -21.56 19.28
C LYS A 584 2.88 -21.99 17.88
N GLY A 585 1.66 -21.67 17.47
CA GLY A 585 1.18 -22.07 16.15
C GLY A 585 2.00 -21.44 15.00
N VAL A 586 2.61 -22.26 14.14
CA VAL A 586 3.21 -21.81 12.88
C VAL A 586 2.32 -22.23 11.72
N ALA A 587 1.98 -21.31 10.81
CA ALA A 587 1.17 -21.61 9.64
C ALA A 587 1.96 -21.48 8.34
N LEU A 588 1.87 -22.51 7.48
CA LEU A 588 2.16 -22.44 6.05
C LEU A 588 0.82 -22.36 5.34
N ILE A 589 0.61 -21.31 4.55
CA ILE A 589 -0.64 -21.04 3.85
C ILE A 589 -0.41 -20.86 2.36
N SER A 590 -1.31 -21.42 1.55
CA SER A 590 -1.27 -21.23 0.11
C SER A 590 -1.50 -19.76 -0.26
N GLU A 591 -0.67 -19.23 -1.16
CA GLU A 591 -0.90 -17.90 -1.74
C GLU A 591 -2.23 -17.81 -2.50
N PHE A 592 -2.74 -18.95 -3.02
CA PHE A 592 -4.01 -19.08 -3.74
C PHE A 592 -5.25 -19.21 -2.83
N CYS A 593 -5.11 -19.00 -1.52
CA CYS A 593 -6.26 -18.87 -0.62
C CYS A 593 -6.49 -17.41 -0.24
N GLY A 594 -7.75 -16.95 -0.20
CA GLY A 594 -8.09 -15.57 0.18
C GLY A 594 -7.56 -15.13 1.55
N CYS A 595 -7.32 -16.06 2.48
CA CYS A 595 -6.69 -15.77 3.78
C CYS A 595 -5.25 -15.24 3.68
N SER A 596 -4.53 -15.55 2.58
CA SER A 596 -3.15 -15.13 2.34
C SER A 596 -3.01 -13.61 2.17
N SER A 597 -4.09 -12.93 1.78
CA SER A 597 -4.13 -11.47 1.64
C SER A 597 -4.04 -10.74 2.98
N VAL A 598 -4.52 -11.35 4.07
CA VAL A 598 -4.62 -10.73 5.40
C VAL A 598 -3.66 -11.33 6.44
N LEU A 599 -3.28 -12.60 6.28
CA LEU A 599 -2.29 -13.26 7.15
C LEU A 599 -0.88 -13.03 6.58
N THR A 600 -0.10 -12.20 7.27
CA THR A 600 1.23 -11.70 6.85
C THR A 600 2.38 -12.26 7.69
N GLY A 601 2.10 -12.83 8.87
CA GLY A 601 3.07 -13.55 9.69
C GLY A 601 3.30 -14.99 9.21
N ALA A 602 2.27 -15.63 8.66
CA ALA A 602 2.33 -16.97 8.07
C ALA A 602 3.34 -17.09 6.92
N PHE A 603 3.87 -18.30 6.72
CA PHE A 603 4.70 -18.63 5.57
C PHE A 603 3.80 -18.82 4.34
N LYS A 604 3.83 -17.85 3.43
CA LYS A 604 3.13 -17.95 2.14
C LYS A 604 3.87 -18.97 1.25
N ILE A 605 3.13 -19.93 0.73
CA ILE A 605 3.68 -20.97 -0.14
C ILE A 605 2.90 -21.04 -1.46
N ASN A 606 3.63 -21.27 -2.55
CA ASN A 606 3.05 -21.73 -3.81
C ASN A 606 2.99 -23.27 -3.77
N PRO A 607 1.81 -23.91 -3.65
CA PRO A 607 1.71 -25.36 -3.54
C PRO A 607 2.18 -26.08 -4.83
N TRP A 608 2.15 -25.43 -5.99
CA TRP A 608 2.64 -25.99 -7.26
C TRP A 608 4.16 -26.06 -7.31
N ASN A 609 4.86 -25.12 -6.67
CA ASN A 609 6.31 -25.18 -6.49
C ASN A 609 6.66 -26.03 -5.25
N ALA A 610 6.65 -27.35 -5.43
CA ALA A 610 6.99 -28.29 -4.37
C ALA A 610 8.32 -27.95 -3.67
N THR A 611 9.35 -27.48 -4.40
CA THR A 611 10.66 -27.15 -3.82
C THR A 611 10.60 -25.98 -2.85
N SER A 612 9.82 -24.92 -3.13
CA SER A 612 9.62 -23.83 -2.16
C SER A 612 8.81 -24.29 -0.94
N VAL A 613 7.86 -25.22 -1.10
CA VAL A 613 7.15 -25.80 0.04
C VAL A 613 8.09 -26.62 0.93
N LEU A 614 9.04 -27.37 0.35
CA LEU A 614 10.05 -28.09 1.14
C LEU A 614 10.93 -27.13 1.95
N ALA A 615 11.37 -26.02 1.34
CA ALA A 615 12.17 -25.01 2.01
C ALA A 615 11.38 -24.30 3.12
N ALA A 616 10.11 -23.97 2.88
CA ALA A 616 9.23 -23.38 3.90
C ALA A 616 8.98 -24.35 5.08
N LEU A 617 8.83 -25.66 4.82
CA LEU A 617 8.71 -26.67 5.87
C LEU A 617 10.00 -26.79 6.71
N ASP A 618 11.17 -26.78 6.06
CA ASP A 618 12.47 -26.80 6.77
C ASP A 618 12.65 -25.54 7.64
N GLN A 619 12.36 -24.35 7.09
CA GLN A 619 12.39 -23.08 7.83
C GLN A 619 11.41 -23.08 9.02
N ALA A 620 10.19 -23.60 8.85
CA ALA A 620 9.20 -23.69 9.92
C ALA A 620 9.57 -24.71 11.01
N LEU A 621 10.30 -25.77 10.67
CA LEU A 621 10.83 -26.76 11.62
C LEU A 621 12.11 -26.28 12.34
N CYS A 622 12.83 -25.32 11.77
CA CYS A 622 14.04 -24.71 12.34
C CYS A 622 13.83 -23.30 12.90
N ILE A 623 12.60 -22.80 12.97
CA ILE A 623 12.29 -21.45 13.47
C ILE A 623 12.70 -21.29 14.94
N SER A 624 13.26 -20.14 15.29
CA SER A 624 13.53 -19.81 16.70
C SER A 624 12.23 -19.42 17.44
N PRO A 625 12.13 -19.64 18.76
CA PRO A 625 10.95 -19.26 19.55
C PRO A 625 10.60 -17.77 19.44
N GLU A 626 11.59 -16.91 19.27
CA GLU A 626 11.41 -15.46 19.15
C GLU A 626 10.76 -15.09 17.80
N ASN A 627 11.28 -15.64 16.70
CA ASN A 627 10.72 -15.42 15.35
C ASN A 627 9.32 -16.06 15.21
N GLN A 628 9.10 -17.19 15.87
CA GLN A 628 7.79 -17.85 15.98
C GLN A 628 6.77 -16.95 16.68
N ALA A 629 7.13 -16.41 17.85
CA ALA A 629 6.27 -15.50 18.60
C ALA A 629 5.99 -14.19 17.84
N GLU A 630 6.99 -13.59 17.18
CA GLU A 630 6.79 -12.37 16.39
C GLU A 630 5.81 -12.58 15.23
N ARG A 631 5.96 -13.68 14.47
CA ARG A 631 5.04 -14.05 13.38
C ARG A 631 3.64 -14.34 13.91
N PHE A 632 3.54 -15.07 15.02
CA PHE A 632 2.27 -15.38 15.66
C PHE A 632 1.52 -14.11 16.05
N VAL A 633 2.19 -13.14 16.71
CA VAL A 633 1.57 -11.89 17.17
C VAL A 633 1.01 -11.06 16.02
N LYS A 634 1.68 -11.00 14.85
CA LYS A 634 1.17 -10.25 13.68
C LYS A 634 -0.19 -10.75 13.22
N ASP A 635 -0.29 -12.06 12.96
CA ASP A 635 -1.54 -12.66 12.47
C ASP A 635 -2.60 -12.76 13.57
N HIS A 636 -2.21 -13.13 14.78
CA HIS A 636 -3.10 -13.19 15.94
C HIS A 636 -3.74 -11.84 16.27
N SER A 637 -2.99 -10.73 16.16
CA SER A 637 -3.53 -9.38 16.36
C SER A 637 -4.59 -9.03 15.31
N TYR A 638 -4.42 -9.47 14.05
CA TYR A 638 -5.46 -9.29 13.03
C TYR A 638 -6.70 -10.14 13.38
N VAL A 639 -6.50 -11.45 13.57
CA VAL A 639 -7.56 -12.44 13.83
C VAL A 639 -8.39 -12.12 15.08
N SER A 640 -7.76 -11.59 16.13
CA SER A 640 -8.44 -11.25 17.40
C SER A 640 -9.11 -9.87 17.39
N SER A 641 -8.69 -8.95 16.52
CA SER A 641 -9.30 -7.62 16.36
C SER A 641 -10.64 -7.66 15.61
N GLN A 642 -10.80 -8.60 14.67
CA GLN A 642 -12.00 -8.71 13.84
C GLN A 642 -13.05 -9.58 14.53
N THR A 643 -14.24 -9.03 14.75
CA THR A 643 -15.39 -9.81 15.22
C THR A 643 -16.43 -9.98 14.12
N LEU A 644 -17.09 -11.14 14.12
CA LEU A 644 -18.27 -11.41 13.29
C LEU A 644 -19.36 -10.34 13.45
N VAL A 645 -19.47 -9.78 14.66
CA VAL A 645 -20.40 -8.72 15.05
C VAL A 645 -20.17 -7.45 14.24
N GLN A 646 -18.91 -6.99 14.22
CA GLN A 646 -18.47 -5.84 13.43
C GLN A 646 -18.62 -6.10 11.93
N TRP A 647 -18.27 -7.31 11.45
CA TRP A 647 -18.43 -7.69 10.04
C TRP A 647 -19.89 -7.58 9.57
N VAL A 648 -20.86 -8.14 10.31
CA VAL A 648 -22.28 -7.98 9.97
C VAL A 648 -22.70 -6.51 10.06
N HIS A 649 -22.38 -5.83 11.16
CA HIS A 649 -22.79 -4.44 11.36
C HIS A 649 -22.28 -3.53 10.24
N LYS A 650 -21.02 -3.71 9.82
CA LYS A 650 -20.39 -3.01 8.69
C LYS A 650 -21.17 -3.28 7.40
N ASN A 651 -21.38 -4.55 7.03
CA ASN A 651 -22.06 -4.90 5.79
C ASN A 651 -23.53 -4.44 5.74
N LEU A 652 -24.28 -4.58 6.84
CA LEU A 652 -25.67 -4.10 6.90
C LEU A 652 -25.77 -2.56 6.89
N SER A 653 -24.80 -1.86 7.49
CA SER A 653 -24.75 -0.39 7.46
C SER A 653 -24.38 0.12 6.06
N GLU A 654 -23.38 -0.49 5.40
CA GLU A 654 -23.06 -0.18 3.99
C GLU A 654 -24.28 -0.45 3.08
N LEU A 655 -24.98 -1.58 3.28
CA LEU A 655 -26.22 -1.89 2.56
C LEU A 655 -27.30 -0.83 2.79
N LYS A 656 -27.50 -0.37 4.04
CA LYS A 656 -28.44 0.71 4.38
C LYS A 656 -28.05 2.04 3.73
N VAL A 657 -26.76 2.37 3.66
CA VAL A 657 -26.25 3.58 3.00
C VAL A 657 -26.51 3.58 1.48
N THR A 658 -26.49 2.41 0.83
CA THR A 658 -26.80 2.30 -0.62
C THR A 658 -28.21 2.79 -0.98
N ARG A 659 -29.16 2.81 -0.03
CA ARG A 659 -30.53 3.31 -0.22
C ARG A 659 -30.57 4.82 -0.52
N ASN A 660 -29.55 5.58 -0.11
CA ASN A 660 -29.59 7.04 -0.03
C ASN A 660 -28.72 7.80 -1.06
N SER A 661 -27.95 7.11 -1.92
CA SER A 661 -26.82 7.73 -2.66
C SER A 661 -26.98 7.71 -4.18
N SER A 662 -27.20 8.88 -4.81
CA SER A 662 -27.32 9.05 -6.27
C SER A 662 -26.52 10.24 -6.82
N ALA A 663 -25.81 10.01 -7.94
CA ALA A 663 -25.22 10.95 -8.93
C ALA A 663 -23.87 11.66 -8.65
N MET A 664 -22.85 11.44 -9.53
CA MET A 664 -22.27 12.42 -10.48
C MET A 664 -20.96 11.96 -11.19
N ALA A 665 -20.74 12.35 -12.46
CA ALA A 665 -19.58 12.00 -13.30
C ALA A 665 -18.93 13.21 -14.05
N VAL A 666 -17.64 13.15 -14.43
CA VAL A 666 -16.89 14.19 -15.19
C VAL A 666 -15.79 13.57 -16.13
N ARG A 667 -15.31 14.30 -17.16
CA ARG A 667 -14.41 13.88 -18.27
C ARG A 667 -12.98 14.51 -18.27
N ASN A 668 -12.08 13.99 -19.12
CA ASN A 668 -10.64 14.37 -19.30
C ASN A 668 -10.30 15.14 -20.62
N SER A 669 -9.08 15.71 -20.72
CA SER A 669 -8.47 16.30 -21.95
C SER A 669 -6.90 16.27 -21.95
N SER A 670 -6.24 16.69 -23.05
CA SER A 670 -4.86 16.33 -23.48
C SER A 670 -3.71 17.35 -23.17
N GLY A 671 -2.43 16.94 -23.33
CA GLY A 671 -1.22 17.66 -22.87
C GLY A 671 -0.23 18.26 -23.91
N PRO A 672 0.90 18.87 -23.46
CA PRO A 672 1.71 19.89 -24.19
C PRO A 672 2.85 19.38 -25.14
N PRO A 673 3.50 20.30 -25.90
CA PRO A 673 4.59 20.00 -26.87
C PRO A 673 6.00 19.90 -26.25
N HIS A 674 6.97 19.41 -27.05
CA HIS A 674 8.39 19.20 -26.67
C HIS A 674 9.21 20.50 -26.69
N ILE A 675 10.33 20.57 -25.95
CA ILE A 675 11.16 21.77 -25.83
C ILE A 675 12.35 21.81 -26.80
N HIS A 676 12.53 22.93 -27.50
CA HIS A 676 13.70 23.14 -28.36
C HIS A 676 14.85 23.80 -27.60
N THR A 677 15.88 23.00 -27.26
CA THR A 677 17.05 23.45 -26.48
C THR A 677 17.79 24.67 -27.08
N GLU A 678 17.80 24.84 -28.41
CA GLU A 678 18.45 25.99 -29.05
C GLU A 678 17.70 27.32 -28.81
N GLU A 679 16.38 27.30 -28.61
CA GLU A 679 15.60 28.49 -28.22
C GLU A 679 15.98 28.94 -26.81
N VAL A 680 16.09 27.99 -25.88
CA VAL A 680 16.54 28.23 -24.50
C VAL A 680 17.94 28.85 -24.49
N LEU A 681 18.85 28.38 -25.34
CA LEU A 681 20.22 28.90 -25.44
C LEU A 681 20.29 30.29 -26.06
N SER A 682 19.46 30.60 -27.05
CA SER A 682 19.34 31.95 -27.63
C SER A 682 18.86 32.98 -26.60
N ALA A 683 17.84 32.60 -25.82
CA ALA A 683 17.34 33.40 -24.72
C ALA A 683 18.38 33.57 -23.60
N TYR A 684 19.07 32.49 -23.23
CA TYR A 684 20.11 32.50 -22.20
C TYR A 684 21.28 33.43 -22.55
N ARG A 685 21.77 33.38 -23.79
CA ARG A 685 22.88 34.23 -24.29
C ARG A 685 22.57 35.73 -24.19
N SER A 686 21.32 36.13 -24.44
CA SER A 686 20.91 37.54 -24.47
C SER A 686 20.55 38.13 -23.10
N ALA A 687 20.26 37.28 -22.10
CA ALA A 687 19.88 37.67 -20.74
C ALA A 687 21.08 38.08 -19.87
N LYS A 688 20.90 39.09 -19.00
CA LYS A 688 21.90 39.62 -18.06
C LYS A 688 21.66 39.20 -16.61
N LYS A 689 20.39 38.96 -16.23
CA LYS A 689 19.96 38.35 -14.96
C LYS A 689 19.11 37.11 -15.23
N ARG A 690 19.57 35.96 -14.77
CA ARG A 690 19.02 34.64 -15.10
C ARG A 690 18.70 33.86 -13.82
N VAL A 691 17.53 33.22 -13.76
CA VAL A 691 17.15 32.34 -12.65
C VAL A 691 16.88 30.94 -13.18
N ILE A 692 17.42 29.93 -12.49
CA ILE A 692 17.30 28.52 -12.86
C ILE A 692 16.75 27.75 -11.65
N PHE A 693 15.55 27.21 -11.80
CA PHE A 693 14.88 26.35 -10.82
C PHE A 693 14.87 24.90 -11.31
N LEU A 694 15.28 23.96 -10.46
CA LEU A 694 15.35 22.54 -10.78
C LEU A 694 14.75 21.72 -9.63
N ASP A 695 13.89 20.74 -9.92
CA ASP A 695 13.70 19.62 -8.99
C ASP A 695 14.93 18.69 -9.00
N ASN A 696 15.09 17.87 -7.97
CA ASN A 696 16.15 16.88 -7.89
C ASN A 696 15.78 15.54 -8.56
N GLU A 697 14.81 14.82 -7.97
CA GLU A 697 14.62 13.39 -8.21
C GLU A 697 13.71 13.08 -9.41
N GLY A 698 14.32 12.73 -10.55
CA GLY A 698 13.64 12.55 -11.83
C GLY A 698 13.87 13.70 -12.82
N THR A 699 14.59 14.73 -12.38
CA THR A 699 14.91 15.93 -13.17
C THR A 699 16.40 16.10 -13.40
N ILE A 700 17.23 16.03 -12.35
CA ILE A 700 18.71 16.08 -12.44
C ILE A 700 19.41 14.87 -11.77
N ALA A 701 18.71 14.15 -10.90
CA ALA A 701 19.12 12.86 -10.35
C ALA A 701 18.16 11.76 -10.83
N ALA A 702 18.64 10.53 -10.99
CA ALA A 702 17.75 9.41 -11.30
C ALA A 702 16.78 9.14 -10.13
N LYS A 703 15.56 8.64 -10.42
CA LYS A 703 14.63 8.20 -9.36
C LYS A 703 15.15 6.91 -8.74
N ALA A 704 15.70 7.01 -7.54
CA ALA A 704 16.15 5.86 -6.76
C ALA A 704 15.00 4.86 -6.50
N ARG A 705 15.33 3.56 -6.51
CA ARG A 705 14.45 2.51 -5.98
C ARG A 705 14.45 2.57 -4.44
N TRP A 706 13.35 2.14 -3.83
CA TRP A 706 13.15 2.21 -2.38
C TRP A 706 14.08 1.22 -1.67
N GLN A 707 14.97 1.72 -0.80
CA GLN A 707 15.73 0.92 0.17
C GLN A 707 15.20 1.17 1.58
N ILE A 708 15.19 0.12 2.40
CA ILE A 708 14.71 0.13 3.79
C ILE A 708 15.91 0.28 4.72
N GLN A 709 15.89 1.27 5.62
CA GLN A 709 16.92 1.44 6.64
C GLN A 709 16.55 0.62 7.88
N SER A 710 17.39 -0.34 8.30
CA SER A 710 17.20 -1.07 9.55
C SER A 710 17.57 -0.19 10.74
N GLY A 711 16.63 0.08 11.65
CA GLY A 711 16.93 0.65 12.97
C GLY A 711 15.84 1.50 13.62
N ASN A 712 14.92 2.07 12.84
CA ASN A 712 13.79 2.83 13.37
C ASN A 712 12.50 2.53 12.61
N LEU A 713 11.36 2.56 13.32
CA LEU A 713 10.03 2.21 12.79
C LEU A 713 9.40 3.31 11.90
N ALA A 714 10.22 4.03 11.13
CA ALA A 714 9.83 5.12 10.25
C ALA A 714 10.35 4.86 8.83
N LEU A 715 9.43 4.63 7.89
CA LEU A 715 9.73 4.42 6.46
C LEU A 715 10.17 5.72 5.78
N GLN A 716 11.39 6.18 6.06
CA GLN A 716 11.98 7.26 5.27
C GLN A 716 12.51 6.70 3.95
N LYS A 717 11.85 7.10 2.85
CA LYS A 717 12.34 6.96 1.47
C LYS A 717 13.80 7.44 1.44
N GLN A 718 14.79 6.64 1.02
CA GLN A 718 16.06 7.23 0.56
C GLN A 718 15.89 7.79 -0.85
N GLY A 719 16.70 8.77 -1.21
CA GLY A 719 16.84 9.25 -2.58
C GLY A 719 18.31 9.22 -2.97
N GLN A 720 18.64 9.64 -4.19
CA GLN A 720 20.02 9.75 -4.63
C GLN A 720 20.39 11.21 -4.95
N PRO A 721 21.65 11.60 -4.69
CA PRO A 721 22.20 12.85 -5.20
C PRO A 721 22.23 12.82 -6.75
N PRO A 722 22.36 13.97 -7.40
CA PRO A 722 22.74 14.02 -8.81
C PRO A 722 24.07 13.31 -9.05
N ASP A 723 24.27 12.87 -10.30
CA ASP A 723 25.56 12.37 -10.78
C ASP A 723 26.67 13.44 -10.56
N PRO A 724 27.90 13.07 -10.17
CA PRO A 724 29.01 14.01 -10.03
C PRO A 724 29.20 14.96 -11.22
N HIS A 725 29.01 14.48 -12.47
CA HIS A 725 29.09 15.33 -13.65
C HIS A 725 28.02 16.45 -13.64
N VAL A 726 26.83 16.17 -13.11
CA VAL A 726 25.75 17.16 -12.98
C VAL A 726 26.07 18.15 -11.86
N LEU A 727 26.72 17.73 -10.77
CA LEU A 727 27.20 18.63 -9.71
C LEU A 727 28.26 19.62 -10.25
N ASP A 728 29.19 19.16 -11.09
CA ASP A 728 30.18 20.02 -11.77
C ASP A 728 29.52 21.06 -12.70
N LEU A 729 28.48 20.64 -13.44
CA LEU A 729 27.69 21.54 -14.29
C LEU A 729 26.95 22.59 -13.46
N LEU A 730 26.37 22.20 -12.31
CA LEU A 730 25.73 23.14 -11.37
C LEU A 730 26.75 24.13 -10.79
N GLN A 731 27.93 23.67 -10.37
CA GLN A 731 29.00 24.56 -9.89
C GLN A 731 29.46 25.55 -10.96
N THR A 732 29.58 25.09 -12.22
CA THR A 732 29.91 25.93 -13.37
C THR A 732 28.84 27.00 -13.60
N LEU A 733 27.56 26.64 -13.52
CA LEU A 733 26.45 27.60 -13.64
C LEU A 733 26.39 28.60 -12.47
N VAL A 734 26.65 28.16 -11.24
CA VAL A 734 26.68 29.02 -10.04
C VAL A 734 27.89 29.99 -10.04
N ASN A 735 28.97 29.66 -10.75
CA ASN A 735 30.15 30.52 -10.87
C ASN A 735 29.93 31.75 -11.77
N ASP A 736 29.04 31.69 -12.77
CA ASP A 736 28.61 32.90 -13.51
C ASP A 736 27.67 33.74 -12.65
N ARG A 737 28.15 34.93 -12.25
CA ARG A 737 27.44 35.90 -11.41
C ARG A 737 26.12 36.41 -12.02
N CYS A 738 25.86 36.16 -13.29
CA CYS A 738 24.57 36.44 -13.94
C CYS A 738 23.48 35.42 -13.61
N ASN A 739 23.83 34.24 -13.06
CA ASN A 739 22.90 33.17 -12.73
C ASN A 739 22.54 33.15 -11.23
N THR A 740 21.29 32.86 -10.92
CA THR A 740 20.84 32.38 -9.60
C THR A 740 20.24 31.00 -9.78
N VAL A 741 20.88 29.97 -9.21
CA VAL A 741 20.47 28.57 -9.33
C VAL A 741 19.90 28.09 -8.00
N VAL A 742 18.71 27.47 -8.03
CA VAL A 742 18.02 26.97 -6.83
C VAL A 742 17.44 25.57 -7.10
N ILE A 743 17.76 24.63 -6.21
CA ILE A 743 17.17 23.29 -6.20
C ILE A 743 15.99 23.25 -5.22
N LEU A 744 14.87 22.69 -5.65
CA LEU A 744 13.69 22.51 -4.81
C LEU A 744 13.37 21.04 -4.67
N SER A 745 13.23 20.54 -3.44
CA SER A 745 12.95 19.12 -3.19
C SER A 745 11.94 18.89 -2.07
N GLY A 746 11.29 17.72 -2.08
CA GLY A 746 10.49 17.22 -0.96
C GLY A 746 11.31 16.57 0.16
N ARG A 747 12.64 16.48 0.01
CA ARG A 747 13.54 15.82 0.98
C ARG A 747 13.82 16.68 2.21
N THR A 748 14.21 16.03 3.31
CA THR A 748 14.57 16.68 4.57
C THR A 748 15.79 17.60 4.39
N LYS A 749 15.91 18.57 5.30
CA LYS A 749 17.02 19.53 5.33
C LYS A 749 18.38 18.82 5.24
N ASP A 750 18.61 17.83 6.10
CA ASP A 750 19.90 17.14 6.26
C ASP A 750 20.27 16.32 5.01
N THR A 751 19.26 15.77 4.32
CA THR A 751 19.44 15.08 3.02
C THR A 751 19.92 16.05 1.96
N MET A 752 19.32 17.25 1.90
CA MET A 752 19.67 18.28 0.92
C MET A 752 21.05 18.90 1.20
N GLU A 753 21.44 19.06 2.46
CA GLU A 753 22.81 19.48 2.83
C GLU A 753 23.85 18.45 2.40
N SER A 754 23.57 17.16 2.62
CA SER A 754 24.47 16.06 2.23
C SER A 754 24.73 16.04 0.71
N TRP A 755 23.67 15.98 -0.10
CA TRP A 755 23.78 15.80 -1.56
C TRP A 755 24.41 16.96 -2.31
N PHE A 756 24.25 18.19 -1.82
CA PHE A 756 24.74 19.40 -2.48
C PHE A 756 25.91 20.08 -1.75
N SER A 757 26.51 19.39 -0.77
CA SER A 757 27.65 19.85 0.03
C SER A 757 28.86 20.32 -0.80
N THR A 758 29.05 19.76 -1.99
CA THR A 758 30.14 20.10 -2.92
C THR A 758 29.88 21.32 -3.79
N VAL A 759 28.63 21.81 -3.91
CA VAL A 759 28.25 22.91 -4.81
C VAL A 759 28.09 24.22 -4.05
N GLU A 760 29.18 24.96 -3.90
CA GLU A 760 29.18 26.19 -3.13
C GLU A 760 28.38 27.32 -3.77
N GLY A 761 27.37 27.80 -3.04
CA GLY A 761 26.59 28.98 -3.39
C GLY A 761 25.24 28.69 -4.05
N LEU A 762 24.90 27.41 -4.18
CA LEU A 762 23.58 26.94 -4.59
C LEU A 762 22.50 27.34 -3.57
N GLY A 763 21.29 27.68 -4.04
CA GLY A 763 20.12 27.80 -3.18
C GLY A 763 19.42 26.46 -3.02
N LEU A 764 18.99 26.10 -1.82
CA LEU A 764 18.33 24.81 -1.54
C LEU A 764 16.99 25.04 -0.83
N CYS A 765 15.95 24.36 -1.30
CA CYS A 765 14.65 24.30 -0.65
C CYS A 765 14.35 22.84 -0.30
N ALA A 766 14.26 22.55 1.00
CA ALA A 766 13.92 21.25 1.58
C ALA A 766 12.46 21.24 2.05
N GLU A 767 11.88 20.04 2.17
CA GLU A 767 10.48 19.81 2.60
C GLU A 767 9.49 20.69 1.84
N HIS A 768 9.59 20.66 0.50
CA HIS A 768 8.80 21.48 -0.41
C HIS A 768 8.89 23.00 -0.12
N GLY A 769 10.02 23.47 0.43
CA GLY A 769 10.25 24.89 0.72
C GLY A 769 9.92 25.35 2.13
N PHE A 770 9.60 24.42 3.05
CA PHE A 770 9.49 24.71 4.48
C PHE A 770 10.83 25.21 5.05
N HIS A 771 11.91 24.51 4.72
CA HIS A 771 13.27 24.90 5.02
C HIS A 771 13.93 25.47 3.76
N ARG A 772 14.53 26.67 3.85
CA ARG A 772 15.25 27.31 2.73
C ARG A 772 16.64 27.76 3.13
N LEU A 773 17.61 27.50 2.26
CA LEU A 773 18.97 28.01 2.27
C LEU A 773 19.15 28.92 1.06
N LEU A 774 19.52 30.18 1.27
CA LEU A 774 19.58 31.18 0.19
C LEU A 774 20.75 30.90 -0.78
N PRO A 775 20.62 31.23 -2.09
CA PRO A 775 21.74 31.18 -3.04
C PRO A 775 22.76 32.31 -2.78
N ARG A 776 24.00 32.16 -3.25
CA ARG A 776 25.13 33.10 -3.07
C ARG A 776 24.84 34.52 -3.57
N THR A 777 23.94 34.68 -4.54
CA THR A 777 23.48 35.99 -5.04
C THR A 777 22.57 36.75 -4.06
N LEU A 778 22.08 36.08 -3.01
CA LEU A 778 21.14 36.60 -2.02
C LEU A 778 21.62 36.44 -0.56
N ARG A 779 22.90 36.08 -0.33
CA ARG A 779 23.50 35.99 1.02
C ARG A 779 24.35 37.22 1.32
N ASP A 780 24.16 37.77 2.52
CA ASP A 780 25.18 38.60 3.17
C ASP A 780 26.32 37.71 3.68
N SER A 781 27.51 38.28 3.90
CA SER A 781 28.75 37.52 4.16
C SER A 781 28.77 36.67 5.44
N GLU A 782 27.82 36.88 6.34
CA GLU A 782 27.76 36.20 7.65
C GLU A 782 26.61 35.18 7.79
N ASP A 783 25.59 35.19 6.93
CA ASP A 783 24.44 34.27 7.07
C ASP A 783 24.60 32.99 6.22
N ARG A 784 24.85 31.87 6.91
CA ARG A 784 24.88 30.51 6.34
C ARG A 784 23.74 29.61 6.83
N GLY A 785 22.77 30.15 7.58
CA GLY A 785 21.72 29.37 8.23
C GLY A 785 20.55 28.97 7.33
N TRP A 786 19.90 27.85 7.66
CA TRP A 786 18.60 27.50 7.08
C TRP A 786 17.49 28.27 7.79
N ARG A 787 16.54 28.79 7.00
CA ARG A 787 15.37 29.54 7.49
C ARG A 787 14.11 28.69 7.35
N ALA A 788 13.33 28.55 8.43
CA ALA A 788 12.01 27.90 8.41
C ALA A 788 10.90 28.87 7.95
N ALA A 789 9.82 28.34 7.37
CA ALA A 789 8.83 29.16 6.66
C ALA A 789 7.79 29.88 7.55
N ALA A 790 7.44 29.34 8.73
CA ALA A 790 6.48 29.92 9.68
C ALA A 790 6.62 29.30 11.08
N MET A 791 6.10 29.99 12.11
CA MET A 791 5.79 29.37 13.41
C MET A 791 4.62 28.39 13.24
N MET A 792 4.58 27.32 14.05
CA MET A 792 3.43 26.41 14.05
C MET A 792 2.19 27.13 14.59
N ASP A 793 1.06 26.90 13.93
CA ASP A 793 -0.24 27.46 14.28
C ASP A 793 -1.06 26.34 14.97
N ASP A 794 -1.70 26.63 16.10
CA ASP A 794 -2.21 25.60 17.02
C ASP A 794 -3.37 24.77 16.44
N ASN A 795 -4.05 25.26 15.39
CA ASN A 795 -5.30 24.67 14.93
C ASN A 795 -5.11 23.57 13.86
N GLN A 796 -4.89 22.32 14.31
CA GLN A 796 -4.73 21.14 13.44
C GLN A 796 -6.06 20.45 13.03
N GLU A 797 -7.22 21.11 13.15
CA GLU A 797 -8.55 20.53 12.85
C GLU A 797 -8.65 19.85 11.47
N TRP A 798 -8.06 20.45 10.42
CA TRP A 798 -8.00 19.87 9.07
C TRP A 798 -7.34 18.48 9.04
N LYS A 799 -6.37 18.24 9.93
CA LYS A 799 -5.59 17.01 9.99
C LYS A 799 -6.41 15.90 10.65
N THR A 800 -7.22 16.23 11.66
CA THR A 800 -8.20 15.32 12.25
C THR A 800 -9.22 14.88 11.18
N LEU A 801 -9.83 15.84 10.48
CA LEU A 801 -10.79 15.56 9.39
C LEU A 801 -10.18 14.70 8.27
N ALA A 802 -8.95 15.02 7.85
CA ALA A 802 -8.22 14.23 6.86
C ALA A 802 -7.90 12.81 7.37
N THR A 803 -7.53 12.67 8.65
CA THR A 803 -7.27 11.37 9.29
C THR A 803 -8.53 10.50 9.25
N GLU A 804 -9.67 11.03 9.69
CA GLU A 804 -10.95 10.29 9.73
C GLU A 804 -11.37 9.78 8.35
N LEU A 805 -11.26 10.62 7.31
CA LEU A 805 -11.58 10.21 5.95
C LEU A 805 -10.57 9.19 5.39
N ILE A 806 -9.25 9.46 5.49
CA ILE A 806 -8.22 8.51 5.02
C ILE A 806 -8.37 7.16 5.73
N GLN A 807 -8.72 7.14 7.02
CA GLN A 807 -8.92 5.91 7.78
C GLN A 807 -10.20 5.15 7.41
N GLN A 808 -11.12 5.73 6.63
CA GLN A 808 -12.17 4.96 5.95
C GLN A 808 -11.58 4.17 4.76
N TYR A 809 -10.73 4.80 3.94
CA TYR A 809 -10.08 4.14 2.81
C TYR A 809 -9.14 3.01 3.28
N VAL A 810 -8.36 3.23 4.36
CA VAL A 810 -7.56 2.16 4.99
C VAL A 810 -8.40 0.97 5.48
N ARG A 811 -9.61 1.21 5.98
CA ARG A 811 -10.54 0.14 6.41
C ARG A 811 -11.27 -0.58 5.27
N ARG A 812 -11.23 -0.02 4.06
CA ARG A 812 -11.85 -0.56 2.84
C ARG A 812 -10.83 -1.24 1.91
N ILE A 813 -9.57 -0.81 1.93
CA ILE A 813 -8.50 -1.31 1.07
C ILE A 813 -7.44 -1.98 1.93
N GLN A 814 -7.58 -3.31 2.05
CA GLN A 814 -6.65 -4.19 2.75
C GLN A 814 -5.22 -4.03 2.21
N GLY A 815 -4.24 -3.93 3.11
CA GLY A 815 -2.82 -3.70 2.77
C GLY A 815 -2.42 -2.23 2.60
N SER A 816 -3.37 -1.28 2.58
CA SER A 816 -3.05 0.16 2.62
C SER A 816 -2.85 0.66 4.06
N ILE A 817 -2.10 1.76 4.23
CA ILE A 817 -1.71 2.33 5.53
C ILE A 817 -1.88 3.85 5.58
N LEU A 818 -2.04 4.39 6.78
CA LEU A 818 -2.05 5.84 7.06
C LEU A 818 -0.71 6.24 7.70
N GLU A 819 -0.11 7.31 7.21
CA GLU A 819 1.16 7.87 7.65
C GLU A 819 0.96 9.34 8.06
N ALA A 820 1.28 9.70 9.30
CA ALA A 820 1.15 11.06 9.81
C ALA A 820 2.53 11.75 9.90
N LYS A 821 2.66 12.92 9.27
CA LYS A 821 3.88 13.76 9.27
C LYS A 821 3.63 15.03 10.08
N ALA A 822 4.63 15.91 10.24
CA ALA A 822 4.45 17.16 10.99
C ALA A 822 3.40 18.07 10.32
N CYS A 823 3.63 18.46 9.06
CA CYS A 823 2.78 19.36 8.27
C CYS A 823 1.90 18.67 7.23
N ALA A 824 1.83 17.33 7.24
CA ALA A 824 1.12 16.52 6.24
C ALA A 824 0.56 15.21 6.82
N ILE A 825 -0.30 14.54 6.05
CA ILE A 825 -0.84 13.20 6.31
C ILE A 825 -1.04 12.47 4.98
N SER A 826 -0.57 11.23 4.88
CA SER A 826 -0.59 10.42 3.66
C SER A 826 -1.30 9.08 3.83
N TRP A 827 -2.11 8.73 2.84
CA TRP A 827 -2.60 7.37 2.58
C TRP A 827 -1.65 6.67 1.62
N ASN A 828 -0.99 5.59 2.02
CA ASN A 828 -0.11 4.80 1.16
C ASN A 828 -0.80 3.47 0.80
N TYR A 829 -0.86 3.13 -0.48
CA TYR A 829 -1.54 1.94 -1.00
C TYR A 829 -0.67 1.09 -1.95
N ARG A 830 0.64 1.37 -2.03
CA ARG A 830 1.56 0.75 -3.01
C ARG A 830 1.68 -0.78 -2.91
N GLU A 831 1.57 -1.35 -1.71
CA GLU A 831 1.65 -2.81 -1.50
C GLU A 831 0.35 -3.56 -1.83
N VAL A 832 -0.71 -2.83 -2.20
CA VAL A 832 -1.98 -3.43 -2.64
C VAL A 832 -1.85 -3.76 -4.12
N GLY A 833 -1.72 -5.05 -4.44
CA GLY A 833 -1.18 -5.58 -5.70
C GLY A 833 -1.96 -5.37 -7.01
N ALA A 834 -2.68 -4.25 -7.17
CA ALA A 834 -3.50 -3.95 -8.34
C ALA A 834 -3.37 -2.46 -8.76
N ALA A 835 -2.29 -2.11 -9.46
CA ALA A 835 -2.13 -0.80 -10.09
C ALA A 835 -3.24 -0.53 -11.13
N GLY A 836 -3.71 0.71 -11.26
CA GLY A 836 -4.89 1.07 -12.06
C GLY A 836 -6.11 1.40 -11.19
N ILE A 837 -6.93 0.42 -10.82
CA ILE A 837 -8.19 0.64 -10.06
C ILE A 837 -7.95 1.44 -8.77
N ILE A 838 -6.85 1.17 -8.06
CA ILE A 838 -6.55 1.86 -6.80
C ILE A 838 -6.04 3.29 -7.05
N ASP A 839 -5.45 3.56 -8.22
CA ASP A 839 -5.12 4.92 -8.64
C ASP A 839 -6.39 5.74 -8.94
N ASP A 840 -7.46 5.11 -9.44
CA ASP A 840 -8.77 5.76 -9.56
C ASP A 840 -9.42 6.03 -8.18
N VAL A 841 -9.31 5.10 -7.21
CA VAL A 841 -9.69 5.35 -5.81
C VAL A 841 -8.88 6.52 -5.21
N ALA A 842 -7.59 6.62 -5.53
CA ALA A 842 -6.71 7.67 -5.03
C ALA A 842 -7.03 9.05 -5.62
N LEU A 843 -7.35 9.12 -6.93
CA LEU A 843 -7.89 10.32 -7.57
C LEU A 843 -9.21 10.75 -6.91
N GLU A 844 -10.01 9.80 -6.45
CA GLU A 844 -11.31 10.05 -5.84
C GLU A 844 -11.20 10.50 -4.37
N LEU A 845 -10.35 9.85 -3.55
CA LEU A 845 -9.94 10.35 -2.23
C LEU A 845 -9.44 11.80 -2.32
N MET A 846 -8.61 12.09 -3.33
CA MET A 846 -8.16 13.45 -3.61
C MET A 846 -9.34 14.40 -3.83
N ARG A 847 -10.32 14.07 -4.68
CA ARG A 847 -11.51 14.92 -4.93
C ARG A 847 -12.37 15.18 -3.69
N PHE A 848 -12.34 14.29 -2.70
CA PHE A 848 -13.10 14.43 -1.46
C PHE A 848 -12.35 15.10 -0.33
N LEU A 849 -11.03 15.05 -0.33
CA LEU A 849 -10.19 15.91 0.50
C LEU A 849 -9.99 17.31 -0.11
N ASP A 850 -10.27 17.49 -1.40
CA ASP A 850 -9.93 18.71 -2.16
C ASP A 850 -10.46 20.01 -1.52
N PRO A 851 -9.59 20.91 -1.05
CA PRO A 851 -9.98 22.18 -0.44
C PRO A 851 -10.51 23.19 -1.46
N ALA A 852 -10.19 23.04 -2.75
CA ALA A 852 -10.74 23.90 -3.81
C ALA A 852 -12.18 23.52 -4.19
N ASN A 853 -12.59 22.28 -3.91
CA ASN A 853 -13.96 21.79 -4.13
C ASN A 853 -14.89 22.30 -2.99
N PRO A 854 -15.98 23.05 -3.29
CA PRO A 854 -16.95 23.48 -2.27
C PRO A 854 -17.67 22.32 -1.53
N GLN A 855 -17.59 21.10 -2.04
CA GLN A 855 -18.11 19.87 -1.43
C GLN A 855 -17.01 18.98 -0.82
N GLY A 856 -15.74 19.41 -0.92
CA GLY A 856 -14.58 18.75 -0.34
C GLY A 856 -14.54 18.95 1.18
N LEU A 857 -14.06 17.93 1.90
CA LEU A 857 -14.02 17.90 3.36
C LEU A 857 -13.14 19.00 3.95
N LEU A 858 -12.08 19.39 3.24
CA LEU A 858 -11.12 20.39 3.69
C LEU A 858 -11.37 21.78 3.08
N HIS A 859 -12.56 22.02 2.52
CA HIS A 859 -12.91 23.31 1.95
C HIS A 859 -12.75 24.45 2.97
N GLY A 860 -12.05 25.51 2.57
CA GLY A 860 -11.76 26.67 3.42
C GLY A 860 -10.56 26.51 4.36
N TYR A 861 -9.98 25.31 4.51
CA TYR A 861 -8.72 25.14 5.23
C TYR A 861 -7.51 25.48 4.34
N PRO A 862 -6.41 26.04 4.91
CA PRO A 862 -5.21 26.42 4.17
C PRO A 862 -4.32 25.20 3.86
N VAL A 863 -4.87 24.24 3.14
CA VAL A 863 -4.25 22.96 2.79
C VAL A 863 -4.28 22.71 1.29
N LYS A 864 -3.53 21.72 0.85
CA LYS A 864 -3.49 21.21 -0.53
C LYS A 864 -3.43 19.69 -0.48
N VAL A 865 -4.12 19.05 -1.44
CA VAL A 865 -4.09 17.59 -1.63
C VAL A 865 -3.28 17.27 -2.88
N MET A 866 -2.45 16.24 -2.80
CA MET A 866 -1.65 15.72 -3.91
C MET A 866 -1.69 14.20 -3.94
N MET A 867 -1.45 13.62 -5.12
CA MET A 867 -1.38 12.18 -5.34
C MET A 867 -0.04 11.91 -6.01
N GLY A 868 0.65 10.90 -5.50
CA GLY A 868 1.89 10.38 -6.08
C GLY A 868 1.77 8.88 -6.35
N LYS A 869 2.85 8.26 -6.81
CA LYS A 869 2.84 6.84 -7.21
C LYS A 869 2.58 5.92 -6.00
N GLY A 870 1.34 5.47 -5.83
CA GLY A 870 0.92 4.61 -4.72
C GLY A 870 0.59 5.34 -3.41
N TYR A 871 0.30 6.66 -3.45
CA TYR A 871 -0.16 7.41 -2.26
C TYR A 871 -0.97 8.68 -2.56
N VAL A 872 -1.79 9.11 -1.60
CA VAL A 872 -2.46 10.42 -1.56
C VAL A 872 -2.02 11.15 -0.30
N GLU A 873 -1.65 12.43 -0.39
CA GLU A 873 -1.15 13.24 0.72
C GLU A 873 -1.89 14.58 0.83
N VAL A 874 -2.29 14.94 2.04
CA VAL A 874 -2.76 16.28 2.41
C VAL A 874 -1.65 17.00 3.13
N LYS A 875 -1.35 18.24 2.74
CA LYS A 875 -0.33 19.11 3.38
C LYS A 875 -0.83 20.55 3.47
N ARG A 876 -0.14 21.40 4.23
CA ARG A 876 -0.42 22.85 4.25
C ARG A 876 -0.16 23.52 2.89
N ALA A 877 -1.00 24.49 2.52
CA ALA A 877 -0.91 25.23 1.25
C ALA A 877 0.12 26.37 1.24
N ASP A 878 0.51 26.89 2.42
CA ASP A 878 1.53 27.95 2.53
C ASP A 878 2.97 27.40 2.45
N ILE A 879 3.11 26.09 2.28
CA ILE A 879 4.35 25.32 2.25
C ILE A 879 4.38 24.46 0.98
N ASP A 880 4.71 25.09 -0.16
CA ASP A 880 4.96 24.39 -1.42
C ASP A 880 6.11 25.00 -2.24
N LYS A 881 6.51 24.25 -3.29
CA LYS A 881 7.61 24.62 -4.18
C LYS A 881 7.33 25.94 -4.91
N GLY A 882 6.08 26.25 -5.26
CA GLY A 882 5.68 27.51 -5.91
C GLY A 882 5.85 28.72 -4.99
N ALA A 883 5.44 28.61 -3.72
CA ALA A 883 5.66 29.64 -2.71
C ALA A 883 7.15 29.91 -2.44
N ALA A 884 8.00 28.88 -2.52
CA ALA A 884 9.45 29.03 -2.44
C ALA A 884 10.05 29.72 -3.69
N VAL A 885 9.54 29.41 -4.88
CA VAL A 885 9.90 30.09 -6.14
C VAL A 885 9.53 31.57 -6.10
N ILE A 886 8.30 31.93 -5.71
CA ILE A 886 7.86 33.34 -5.60
C ILE A 886 8.77 34.11 -4.64
N LYS A 887 8.99 33.60 -3.42
CA LYS A 887 9.88 34.24 -2.42
C LYS A 887 11.31 34.41 -2.93
N THR A 888 11.77 33.53 -3.81
CA THR A 888 13.09 33.67 -4.46
C THR A 888 13.08 34.76 -5.53
N LEU A 889 12.07 34.78 -6.41
CA LEU A 889 11.93 35.80 -7.46
C LEU A 889 11.77 37.21 -6.88
N GLU A 890 10.97 37.36 -5.81
CA GLU A 890 10.81 38.63 -5.08
C GLU A 890 12.14 39.12 -4.47
N ALA A 891 13.00 38.21 -4.00
CA ALA A 891 14.31 38.55 -3.46
C ALA A 891 15.36 38.89 -4.55
N VAL A 892 15.29 38.27 -5.74
CA VAL A 892 16.17 38.60 -6.88
C VAL A 892 15.75 39.91 -7.58
N GLY A 893 14.45 40.21 -7.59
CA GLY A 893 13.87 41.37 -8.28
C GLY A 893 13.72 41.14 -9.79
N ALA A 894 13.95 42.18 -10.59
CA ALA A 894 13.80 42.11 -12.05
C ALA A 894 14.80 41.15 -12.71
N VAL A 895 14.31 40.27 -13.58
CA VAL A 895 15.06 39.20 -14.26
C VAL A 895 14.71 39.14 -15.75
N ASP A 896 15.68 38.75 -16.58
CA ASP A 896 15.53 38.69 -18.06
C ASP A 896 15.21 37.28 -18.56
N PHE A 897 15.58 36.25 -17.79
CA PHE A 897 15.44 34.83 -18.14
C PHE A 897 15.07 33.98 -16.92
N VAL A 898 14.11 33.07 -17.10
CA VAL A 898 13.76 32.03 -16.12
C VAL A 898 13.67 30.68 -16.81
N LEU A 899 14.42 29.70 -16.29
CA LEU A 899 14.28 28.29 -16.62
C LEU A 899 13.78 27.54 -15.38
N CYS A 900 12.71 26.76 -15.51
CA CYS A 900 12.17 25.92 -14.46
C CYS A 900 11.93 24.52 -14.99
N VAL A 901 12.58 23.51 -14.40
CA VAL A 901 12.44 22.11 -14.78
C VAL A 901 12.02 21.27 -13.57
N GLY A 902 11.07 20.37 -13.78
CA GLY A 902 10.58 19.41 -12.78
C GLY A 902 9.95 18.21 -13.45
N ASP A 903 9.55 17.19 -12.70
CA ASP A 903 9.08 15.93 -13.26
C ASP A 903 7.93 15.25 -12.49
N ASP A 904 7.58 15.74 -11.30
CA ASP A 904 6.50 15.20 -10.47
C ASP A 904 5.35 16.19 -10.27
N ARG A 905 4.21 15.72 -9.76
CA ARG A 905 3.00 16.52 -9.55
C ARG A 905 3.21 17.70 -8.58
N SER A 906 4.28 17.69 -7.77
CA SER A 906 4.66 18.81 -6.91
C SER A 906 5.25 20.01 -7.64
N ASP A 907 5.67 19.84 -8.90
CA ASP A 907 6.42 20.85 -9.65
C ASP A 907 5.50 21.75 -10.47
N GLU A 908 4.27 21.28 -10.67
CA GLU A 908 3.14 22.04 -11.21
C GLU A 908 2.92 23.36 -10.45
N ASP A 909 3.17 23.38 -9.14
CA ASP A 909 3.14 24.59 -8.32
C ASP A 909 4.22 25.60 -8.73
N MET A 910 5.40 25.14 -9.13
CA MET A 910 6.46 26.01 -9.66
C MET A 910 6.06 26.58 -11.02
N PHE A 911 5.55 25.72 -11.92
CA PHE A 911 5.16 26.13 -13.28
C PHE A 911 4.01 27.15 -13.25
N GLN A 912 2.99 26.91 -12.42
CA GLN A 912 1.87 27.82 -12.23
C GLN A 912 2.34 29.13 -11.57
N ALA A 913 3.09 29.07 -10.47
CA ALA A 913 3.57 30.26 -9.76
C ALA A 913 4.41 31.18 -10.64
N ILE A 914 5.32 30.62 -11.46
CA ILE A 914 6.12 31.39 -12.43
C ILE A 914 5.21 32.01 -13.49
N THR A 915 4.27 31.24 -14.03
CA THR A 915 3.36 31.72 -15.08
C THR A 915 2.50 32.89 -14.57
N GLU A 916 1.93 32.77 -13.38
CA GLU A 916 1.17 33.86 -12.74
C GLU A 916 2.04 35.07 -12.41
N TYR A 917 3.26 34.87 -11.90
CA TYR A 917 4.16 35.95 -11.50
C TYR A 917 4.48 36.90 -12.67
N PHE A 918 4.81 36.34 -13.85
CA PHE A 918 5.14 37.12 -15.05
C PHE A 918 3.92 37.54 -15.90
N GLN A 919 2.71 37.06 -15.58
CA GLN A 919 1.46 37.52 -16.23
C GLN A 919 0.77 38.67 -15.49
N ARG A 920 1.14 38.98 -14.24
CA ARG A 920 0.58 40.10 -13.48
C ARG A 920 1.09 41.43 -14.05
N PRO A 921 0.21 42.41 -14.34
CA PRO A 921 0.65 43.76 -14.71
C PRO A 921 1.41 44.39 -13.52
N PRO A 922 2.42 45.25 -13.79
CA PRO A 922 3.15 45.92 -12.72
C PRO A 922 2.17 46.75 -11.88
N LYS A 923 2.19 46.55 -10.55
CA LYS A 923 1.40 47.37 -9.63
C LYS A 923 1.87 48.82 -9.74
N GLU A 924 1.04 49.70 -10.29
CA GLU A 924 1.22 51.13 -10.07
C GLU A 924 1.25 51.40 -8.56
N PRO A 925 2.20 52.21 -8.05
CA PRO A 925 2.22 52.58 -6.65
C PRO A 925 0.97 53.42 -6.36
N SER A 926 0.03 52.84 -5.61
CA SER A 926 -1.22 53.53 -5.29
C SER A 926 -0.92 54.85 -4.57
N LEU A 927 -1.73 55.89 -4.82
CA LEU A 927 -1.53 57.22 -4.20
C LEU A 927 -1.40 57.16 -2.66
N ALA A 928 -2.07 56.18 -2.04
CA ALA A 928 -1.98 55.91 -0.60
C ALA A 928 -0.56 55.53 -0.13
N SER A 929 0.24 54.84 -0.95
CA SER A 929 1.63 54.48 -0.64
C SER A 929 2.56 55.70 -0.68
N ALA A 930 2.39 56.59 -1.67
CA ALA A 930 3.14 57.84 -1.77
C ALA A 930 2.77 58.82 -0.64
N LEU A 931 1.49 58.92 -0.29
CA LEU A 931 1.00 59.72 0.84
C LEU A 931 1.53 59.18 2.18
N SER A 932 1.61 57.86 2.36
CA SER A 932 2.22 57.22 3.53
C SER A 932 3.71 57.58 3.69
N GLN A 933 4.50 57.50 2.61
CA GLN A 933 5.92 57.87 2.64
C GLN A 933 6.14 59.37 2.87
N SER A 934 5.26 60.23 2.34
CA SER A 934 5.25 61.67 2.62
C SER A 934 4.97 61.96 4.10
N GLN A 935 3.91 61.38 4.67
CA GLN A 935 3.56 61.57 6.08
C GLN A 935 4.61 60.98 7.05
N ALA A 936 5.26 59.87 6.70
CA ALA A 936 6.37 59.30 7.46
C ALA A 936 7.60 60.23 7.48
N SER A 937 7.88 60.91 6.36
CA SER A 937 8.97 61.87 6.24
C SER A 937 8.71 63.15 7.06
N ILE A 938 7.47 63.63 7.07
CA ILE A 938 7.05 64.77 7.90
C ILE A 938 7.14 64.43 9.40
N LYS A 939 6.71 63.21 9.82
CA LYS A 939 6.84 62.77 11.22
C LYS A 939 8.31 62.63 11.65
N LYS A 940 9.20 62.12 10.79
CA LYS A 940 10.65 62.09 11.07
C LYS A 940 11.25 63.49 11.20
N SER A 941 10.79 64.46 10.40
CA SER A 941 11.24 65.86 10.50
C SER A 941 10.85 66.52 11.83
N MET A 942 9.63 66.26 12.34
CA MET A 942 9.17 66.84 13.62
C MET A 942 9.77 66.16 14.86
N GLN A 943 10.11 64.87 14.80
CA GLN A 943 10.74 64.17 15.94
C GLN A 943 12.22 64.55 16.16
N GLY A 944 12.88 65.19 15.18
CA GLY A 944 14.26 65.67 15.32
C GLY A 944 14.43 66.98 16.11
N SER A 945 13.34 67.69 16.46
CA SER A 945 13.41 69.08 16.93
C SER A 945 12.87 69.34 18.35
N MET A 946 12.62 68.29 19.15
CA MET A 946 12.18 68.43 20.56
C MET A 946 13.00 67.59 21.55
N ALA A 947 14.21 67.17 21.18
CA ALA A 947 15.15 66.48 22.07
C ALA A 947 16.08 67.46 22.81
N SER A 948 15.50 68.46 23.49
CA SER A 948 16.26 69.42 24.32
C SER A 948 15.38 70.08 25.38
N MET A 949 15.11 69.38 26.48
CA MET A 949 14.99 69.91 27.85
C MET A 949 14.65 68.77 28.83
N GLU A 950 15.35 68.71 29.95
CA GLU A 950 15.16 67.74 31.04
C GLU A 950 14.12 68.22 32.06
N GLY A 951 13.52 67.32 32.85
CA GLY A 951 12.96 67.69 34.16
C GLY A 951 11.72 66.93 34.66
N PHE A 952 11.92 66.17 35.75
CA PHE A 952 10.96 65.84 36.84
C PHE A 952 9.66 65.03 36.57
N ASP A 953 9.76 63.72 36.85
CA ASP A 953 9.15 62.99 38.00
C ASP A 953 7.60 62.87 38.22
N VAL A 954 7.24 61.77 38.91
CA VAL A 954 5.99 61.41 39.60
C VAL A 954 4.89 60.65 38.80
N SER A 955 4.47 59.53 39.40
CA SER A 955 3.33 58.64 39.05
C SER A 955 2.20 58.75 40.09
N PRO A 956 1.08 57.98 40.05
CA PRO A 956 0.15 57.60 38.97
C PRO A 956 -1.34 57.92 39.34
N SER A 957 -2.34 57.68 38.47
CA SER A 957 -3.61 56.93 38.82
C SER A 957 -4.77 56.98 37.79
N SER A 958 -5.57 55.90 37.80
CA SER A 958 -7.04 55.82 37.67
C SER A 958 -7.82 56.29 36.42
N ALA A 959 -8.37 55.31 35.69
CA ALA A 959 -9.79 55.12 35.33
C ALA A 959 -10.73 56.30 34.99
N ALA A 960 -11.43 56.21 33.83
CA ALA A 960 -12.90 55.97 33.78
C ALA A 960 -13.45 55.95 32.33
N SER A 961 -14.47 55.12 32.08
CA SER A 961 -15.40 55.23 30.94
C SER A 961 -16.46 56.33 31.20
N PRO A 962 -17.29 56.76 30.22
CA PRO A 962 -18.53 56.00 29.98
C PRO A 962 -19.08 56.00 28.51
N LYS A 963 -20.19 55.28 28.35
CA LYS A 963 -20.93 55.00 27.10
C LYS A 963 -22.08 56.00 26.86
N ALA A 964 -22.46 56.22 25.59
CA ALA A 964 -23.85 56.26 25.08
C ALA A 964 -23.78 56.25 23.53
N ASN A 965 -24.42 55.38 22.74
CA ASN A 965 -25.74 54.73 22.74
C ASN A 965 -26.87 55.60 22.14
N ALA A 966 -27.21 55.39 20.86
CA ALA A 966 -28.56 55.57 20.31
C ALA A 966 -28.69 54.91 18.91
N GLU A 967 -29.80 54.21 18.69
CA GLU A 967 -30.18 53.54 17.44
C GLU A 967 -31.00 54.49 16.53
N ARG A 968 -31.03 54.27 15.20
CA ARG A 968 -32.22 53.72 14.51
C ARG A 968 -32.10 53.62 12.97
N LYS A 969 -32.89 52.66 12.47
CA LYS A 969 -33.31 52.36 11.08
C LYS A 969 -33.88 53.65 10.39
N SER A 970 -34.05 53.75 9.06
CA SER A 970 -34.43 52.70 8.09
C SER A 970 -34.27 53.09 6.61
N THR A 971 -34.35 52.08 5.73
CA THR A 971 -34.97 52.06 4.37
C THR A 971 -34.42 52.94 3.22
N ALA A 972 -34.09 52.24 2.14
CA ALA A 972 -33.89 52.69 0.75
C ALA A 972 -35.21 53.24 0.11
N PRO A 973 -35.28 53.72 -1.17
CA PRO A 973 -34.64 53.12 -2.36
C PRO A 973 -34.08 54.07 -3.44
N SER A 974 -33.56 53.44 -4.49
CA SER A 974 -32.95 53.97 -5.72
C SER A 974 -33.90 54.72 -6.68
N ARG A 975 -33.35 55.67 -7.45
CA ARG A 975 -33.34 55.56 -8.93
C ARG A 975 -32.37 56.53 -9.63
N SER A 976 -31.93 56.10 -10.80
CA SER A 976 -31.07 56.80 -11.77
C SER A 976 -31.83 57.83 -12.60
N VAL A 977 -31.14 58.91 -13.00
CA VAL A 977 -31.30 59.58 -14.31
C VAL A 977 -29.91 60.11 -14.73
N ALA A 978 -29.56 59.97 -16.01
CA ALA A 978 -28.34 60.52 -16.60
C ALA A 978 -28.60 61.90 -17.22
N PHE A 979 -27.57 62.74 -17.31
CA PHE A 979 -27.54 63.83 -18.30
C PHE A 979 -26.17 63.93 -18.95
N THR A 980 -26.19 64.37 -20.20
CA THR A 980 -25.10 64.35 -21.18
C THR A 980 -24.29 65.64 -21.21
N ASP A 981 -23.04 65.49 -21.66
CA ASP A 981 -22.22 66.41 -22.47
C ASP A 981 -22.53 67.91 -22.47
N ASP A 982 -21.48 68.71 -22.26
CA ASP A 982 -21.23 69.90 -23.08
C ASP A 982 -19.73 70.25 -23.09
N SER A 983 -19.22 70.66 -24.25
CA SER A 983 -17.79 70.88 -24.52
C SER A 983 -17.52 72.32 -24.98
N VAL A 984 -16.52 73.00 -24.41
CA VAL A 984 -15.94 74.24 -24.96
C VAL A 984 -14.45 74.34 -24.64
N ASP A 985 -13.67 74.78 -25.64
CA ASP A 985 -12.22 74.96 -25.63
C ASP A 985 -11.64 75.98 -24.63
N MET A 986 -10.35 75.84 -24.34
CA MET A 986 -9.48 76.89 -23.80
C MET A 986 -8.12 76.93 -24.55
N PRO A 987 -7.56 78.12 -24.84
CA PRO A 987 -6.35 78.27 -25.63
C PRO A 987 -5.05 78.11 -24.81
N ALA A 988 -3.91 78.08 -25.53
CA ALA A 988 -2.65 77.54 -25.05
C ALA A 988 -1.65 78.55 -24.42
N THR A 989 -0.54 77.98 -23.93
CA THR A 989 0.81 78.55 -23.68
C THR A 989 1.15 79.10 -22.28
N ALA A 990 1.95 78.32 -21.53
CA ALA A 990 3.23 78.73 -20.95
C ALA A 990 4.06 77.46 -20.63
N ALA A 991 5.36 77.45 -20.94
CA ALA A 991 6.19 76.24 -20.95
C ALA A 991 7.18 76.14 -19.78
N SER A 992 7.49 74.90 -19.36
CA SER A 992 8.75 74.52 -18.68
C SER A 992 8.97 72.99 -18.83
N PRO A 993 10.17 72.43 -18.58
CA PRO A 993 10.90 71.68 -19.60
C PRO A 993 10.58 70.18 -19.70
N SER A 994 10.79 69.63 -20.90
CA SER A 994 10.72 68.20 -21.22
C SER A 994 11.81 67.39 -20.51
N PRO A 995 11.48 66.29 -19.79
CA PRO A 995 12.45 65.28 -19.41
C PRO A 995 12.88 64.48 -20.64
N VAL A 996 14.19 64.39 -20.85
CA VAL A 996 14.79 63.61 -21.94
C VAL A 996 14.48 62.12 -21.78
N ASP A 997 14.08 61.53 -22.89
CA ASP A 997 14.01 60.11 -23.24
C ASP A 997 14.41 59.07 -22.16
N ARG A 998 13.38 58.40 -21.62
CA ARG A 998 13.51 57.05 -21.04
C ARG A 998 12.42 56.13 -21.57
N THR A 999 12.36 55.97 -22.89
CA THR A 999 11.72 54.81 -23.51
C THR A 999 12.57 53.54 -23.31
N VAL A 1000 12.75 53.13 -22.05
CA VAL A 1000 13.30 51.81 -21.73
C VAL A 1000 12.28 50.77 -22.18
N ARG A 1001 12.53 50.16 -23.35
CA ARG A 1001 11.85 48.94 -23.76
C ARG A 1001 11.99 47.92 -22.63
N ALA A 1002 10.90 47.60 -21.96
CA ALA A 1002 10.86 46.45 -21.08
C ALA A 1002 11.06 45.20 -21.95
N HIS A 1003 12.27 44.63 -21.91
CA HIS A 1003 12.51 43.31 -22.50
C HIS A 1003 11.60 42.32 -21.76
N ALA A 1004 10.69 41.69 -22.48
CA ALA A 1004 9.84 40.67 -21.90
C ALA A 1004 10.71 39.52 -21.39
N THR A 1005 10.60 39.21 -20.08
CA THR A 1005 11.34 38.11 -19.46
C THR A 1005 11.04 36.81 -20.22
N GLN A 1006 12.09 36.12 -20.67
CA GLN A 1006 11.95 34.86 -21.40
C GLN A 1006 11.80 33.72 -20.39
N VAL A 1007 10.63 33.09 -20.38
CA VAL A 1007 10.21 32.12 -19.35
C VAL A 1007 9.97 30.74 -19.95
N PHE A 1008 10.86 29.80 -19.61
CA PHE A 1008 10.82 28.39 -20.00
C PHE A 1008 10.46 27.53 -18.79
N THR A 1009 9.24 26.99 -18.79
CA THR A 1009 8.79 25.97 -17.82
C THR A 1009 8.69 24.64 -18.56
N ALA A 1010 9.41 23.62 -18.13
CA ALA A 1010 9.47 22.33 -18.79
C ALA A 1010 9.26 21.17 -17.80
N THR A 1011 8.50 20.15 -18.20
CA THR A 1011 8.40 18.91 -17.43
C THR A 1011 9.27 17.79 -18.04
N VAL A 1012 9.78 16.85 -17.24
CA VAL A 1012 10.47 15.66 -17.79
C VAL A 1012 9.47 14.53 -18.06
N GLY A 1013 9.52 13.96 -19.27
CA GLY A 1013 8.58 12.98 -19.80
C GLY A 1013 7.25 13.59 -20.25
N ARG A 1014 6.65 13.07 -21.32
CA ARG A 1014 5.38 13.58 -21.86
C ARG A 1014 4.19 13.17 -20.99
N LYS A 1015 3.59 14.13 -20.28
CA LYS A 1015 2.43 13.95 -19.39
C LYS A 1015 1.55 15.21 -19.34
N PRO A 1016 0.30 15.14 -18.83
CA PRO A 1016 -0.50 16.34 -18.54
C PRO A 1016 0.21 17.21 -17.49
N THR A 1017 0.44 18.49 -17.80
CA THR A 1017 1.20 19.44 -16.97
C THR A 1017 0.82 20.88 -17.32
N GLN A 1018 1.05 21.81 -16.39
CA GLN A 1018 1.03 23.27 -16.56
C GLN A 1018 2.35 23.80 -17.14
N ALA A 1019 3.39 22.97 -17.27
CA ALA A 1019 4.60 23.35 -17.99
C ALA A 1019 4.28 23.61 -19.46
N LYS A 1020 4.79 24.72 -19.99
CA LYS A 1020 4.69 25.08 -21.41
C LYS A 1020 5.29 24.05 -22.38
N TYR A 1021 6.29 23.28 -21.92
CA TYR A 1021 7.01 22.30 -22.73
C TYR A 1021 7.33 21.00 -21.97
N PHE A 1022 7.82 19.97 -22.66
CA PHE A 1022 8.45 18.80 -22.03
C PHE A 1022 9.85 18.46 -22.60
N PHE A 1023 10.74 17.97 -21.74
CA PHE A 1023 11.95 17.22 -22.10
C PHE A 1023 11.62 15.72 -22.17
N ALA A 1024 12.22 14.96 -23.08
CA ALA A 1024 11.94 13.53 -23.23
C ALA A 1024 12.36 12.72 -21.98
N ASP A 1025 13.55 12.99 -21.44
CA ASP A 1025 14.15 12.29 -20.30
C ASP A 1025 15.19 13.16 -19.56
N ILE A 1026 15.82 12.59 -18.53
CA ILE A 1026 16.85 13.24 -17.68
C ILE A 1026 18.14 13.52 -18.47
N HIS A 1027 18.44 12.73 -19.51
CA HIS A 1027 19.63 12.92 -20.34
C HIS A 1027 19.49 14.17 -21.22
N GLU A 1028 18.29 14.46 -21.71
CA GLU A 1028 18.00 15.71 -22.42
C GLU A 1028 18.13 16.94 -21.50
N VAL A 1029 17.66 16.85 -20.25
CA VAL A 1029 17.86 17.91 -19.24
C VAL A 1029 19.35 18.14 -18.98
N SER A 1030 20.11 17.06 -18.75
CA SER A 1030 21.56 17.12 -18.52
C SER A 1030 22.31 17.69 -19.73
N THR A 1031 21.88 17.36 -20.95
CA THR A 1031 22.42 17.91 -22.19
C THR A 1031 22.15 19.42 -22.32
N CYS A 1032 20.95 19.87 -21.96
CA CYS A 1032 20.61 21.29 -21.89
C CYS A 1032 21.48 22.03 -20.87
N LEU A 1033 21.60 21.52 -19.64
CA LEU A 1033 22.47 22.08 -18.59
C LEU A 1033 23.94 22.14 -19.03
N LYS A 1034 24.44 21.11 -19.73
CA LYS A 1034 25.81 21.08 -20.29
C LYS A 1034 26.04 22.18 -21.34
N LYS A 1035 25.08 22.39 -22.25
CA LYS A 1035 25.15 23.50 -23.22
C LYS A 1035 25.10 24.87 -22.52
N LEU A 1036 24.25 25.04 -21.51
CA LEU A 1036 24.16 26.29 -20.72
C LEU A 1036 25.48 26.58 -19.95
N ALA A 1037 26.06 25.58 -19.29
CA ALA A 1037 27.33 25.69 -18.58
C ALA A 1037 28.49 26.07 -19.52
N THR A 1038 28.54 25.47 -20.72
CA THR A 1038 29.52 25.84 -21.76
C THR A 1038 29.38 27.31 -22.18
N GLN A 1039 28.15 27.82 -22.32
CA GLN A 1039 27.91 29.23 -22.63
C GLN A 1039 28.27 30.17 -21.47
N ALA A 1040 28.08 29.74 -20.22
CA ALA A 1040 28.53 30.49 -19.04
C ALA A 1040 30.06 30.65 -19.01
N ILE A 1041 30.81 29.60 -19.36
CA ILE A 1041 32.28 29.66 -19.52
C ILE A 1041 32.67 30.64 -20.63
N VAL A 1042 32.12 30.50 -21.84
CA VAL A 1042 32.44 31.41 -22.97
C VAL A 1042 32.09 32.87 -22.64
N GLY A 1043 30.96 33.11 -21.95
CA GLY A 1043 30.53 34.43 -21.49
C GLY A 1043 31.32 35.02 -20.32
N SER A 1044 32.21 34.24 -19.70
CA SER A 1044 33.21 34.73 -18.75
C SER A 1044 34.51 35.12 -19.44
N PHE A 1045 35.01 34.27 -20.37
CA PHE A 1045 36.22 34.55 -21.17
C PHE A 1045 36.04 35.75 -22.12
N SER A 1046 34.85 35.95 -22.70
CA SER A 1046 34.59 37.11 -23.56
C SER A 1046 34.69 38.47 -22.85
N ARG A 1047 34.59 38.49 -21.51
CA ARG A 1047 34.82 39.72 -20.71
C ARG A 1047 36.33 40.03 -20.56
N PHE A 1048 37.19 39.01 -20.60
CA PHE A 1048 38.65 39.16 -20.58
C PHE A 1048 39.24 39.53 -21.95
N ALA A 1049 38.54 39.29 -23.05
CA ALA A 1049 38.94 39.70 -24.41
C ALA A 1049 38.86 41.22 -24.67
N SER A 1050 38.86 42.05 -23.61
CA SER A 1050 38.78 43.51 -23.66
C SER A 1050 40.08 44.23 -23.25
N MET A 1051 41.19 43.49 -23.11
CA MET A 1051 42.54 44.06 -22.98
C MET A 1051 43.21 44.23 -24.36
N PRO A 1052 43.93 45.34 -24.61
CA PRO A 1052 44.57 45.60 -25.90
C PRO A 1052 45.92 44.86 -26.06
N ASP A 1053 46.15 44.39 -27.29
CA ASP A 1053 47.41 43.97 -27.92
C ASP A 1053 48.51 43.29 -27.09
N ILE A 1054 48.60 41.96 -27.24
CA ILE A 1054 49.90 41.27 -27.37
C ILE A 1054 49.85 40.38 -28.62
N ASN A 1055 50.66 40.73 -29.62
CA ASN A 1055 50.85 39.93 -30.83
C ASN A 1055 51.50 38.57 -30.49
N MET A 1056 50.87 37.47 -30.90
CA MET A 1056 51.61 36.23 -31.19
C MET A 1056 50.91 35.46 -32.31
N GLN A 1057 51.63 35.28 -33.43
CA GLN A 1057 51.15 34.56 -34.61
C GLN A 1057 51.07 33.06 -34.32
N VAL A 1058 49.98 32.41 -34.72
CA VAL A 1058 49.97 30.99 -35.12
C VAL A 1058 49.09 30.85 -36.35
N GLU A 1059 49.59 30.16 -37.37
CA GLU A 1059 48.95 30.01 -38.67
C GLU A 1059 47.75 29.04 -38.60
N LEU A 1060 46.68 29.38 -39.33
CA LEU A 1060 45.64 28.42 -39.70
C LEU A 1060 46.07 27.67 -40.96
N GLN A 1061 46.36 26.37 -40.84
CA GLN A 1061 46.28 25.48 -42.00
C GLN A 1061 44.85 24.97 -42.16
N SER A 1062 44.22 25.41 -43.25
CA SER A 1062 42.96 24.87 -43.76
C SER A 1062 43.19 23.50 -44.41
N GLY A 1063 42.37 22.51 -44.04
CA GLY A 1063 42.28 21.21 -44.73
C GLY A 1063 40.82 20.84 -44.92
N SER A 1064 40.34 20.95 -46.16
CA SER A 1064 38.98 20.58 -46.58
C SER A 1064 39.02 19.26 -47.36
N GLU A 1065 38.08 18.35 -47.06
CA GLU A 1065 37.55 17.24 -47.90
C GLU A 1065 36.69 16.36 -46.96
N GLY A 1066 35.63 15.66 -47.37
CA GLY A 1066 35.00 15.55 -48.70
C GLY A 1066 34.53 14.10 -48.92
N GLU A 1067 33.22 13.84 -48.79
CA GLU A 1067 32.55 12.55 -49.12
C GLU A 1067 33.01 11.32 -48.28
N GLY A 1068 32.32 10.18 -48.18
CA GLY A 1068 30.99 9.75 -48.61
C GLY A 1068 30.65 8.34 -48.05
N GLU A 1069 29.35 8.07 -47.87
CA GLU A 1069 28.57 6.81 -47.72
C GLU A 1069 29.11 5.44 -47.14
N ASP A 1070 28.15 4.70 -46.59
CA ASP A 1070 27.99 3.23 -46.49
C ASP A 1070 28.65 2.33 -45.39
N PHE A 1071 27.82 2.04 -44.37
CA PHE A 1071 27.27 0.72 -43.98
C PHE A 1071 28.14 -0.56 -43.80
N LYS A 1072 27.93 -1.17 -42.61
CA LYS A 1072 27.88 -2.62 -42.24
C LYS A 1072 29.06 -3.32 -41.52
N LEU A 1073 28.69 -3.85 -40.35
CA LEU A 1073 29.04 -5.14 -39.72
C LEU A 1073 30.52 -5.64 -39.77
N GLY A 1074 31.13 -5.69 -38.57
CA GLY A 1074 30.99 -6.90 -37.75
C GLY A 1074 32.23 -7.78 -37.48
N ARG A 1075 32.32 -8.22 -36.21
CA ARG A 1075 33.18 -9.29 -35.64
C ARG A 1075 34.70 -9.04 -35.53
N SER A 1076 35.17 -9.08 -34.27
CA SER A 1076 35.96 -10.19 -33.68
C SER A 1076 37.24 -10.63 -34.43
N THR A 1077 38.41 -10.83 -33.82
CA THR A 1077 38.67 -11.44 -32.48
C THR A 1077 40.15 -11.25 -32.05
N THR A 1078 40.42 -11.07 -30.74
CA THR A 1078 41.62 -11.50 -29.95
C THR A 1078 43.08 -11.10 -30.27
N ALA A 1079 43.86 -11.07 -29.17
CA ALA A 1079 45.33 -11.21 -29.03
C ALA A 1079 46.20 -10.05 -29.58
N SER A 1080 46.57 -9.05 -28.77
CA SER A 1080 47.58 -9.04 -27.68
C SER A 1080 49.04 -8.90 -28.13
N SER A 1081 49.73 -7.90 -27.55
CA SER A 1081 50.92 -8.09 -26.67
C SER A 1081 52.04 -7.04 -26.82
N PHE A 1082 52.75 -6.81 -25.70
CA PHE A 1082 54.02 -6.06 -25.49
C PHE A 1082 54.08 -4.56 -25.86
N LEU A 1083 54.08 -3.64 -24.88
CA LEU A 1083 55.19 -3.22 -23.97
C LEU A 1083 56.32 -2.42 -24.64
N LYS A 1084 56.36 -1.10 -24.38
CA LYS A 1084 57.38 -0.46 -23.48
C LYS A 1084 57.20 1.06 -23.26
N LYS A 1085 57.29 1.43 -21.98
CA LYS A 1085 57.63 2.75 -21.37
C LYS A 1085 59.04 3.26 -21.83
N PRO A 1086 59.60 4.44 -21.39
CA PRO A 1086 59.21 5.31 -20.26
C PRO A 1086 59.35 6.88 -20.41
N LEU A 1087 58.96 7.59 -19.33
CA LEU A 1087 59.41 8.93 -18.85
C LEU A 1087 59.02 10.19 -19.66
N GLY A 1088 58.63 11.32 -19.05
CA GLY A 1088 58.36 11.62 -17.62
C GLY A 1088 58.23 13.14 -17.35
N GLN A 1089 57.69 13.52 -16.17
CA GLN A 1089 57.61 14.88 -15.56
C GLN A 1089 56.89 15.97 -16.41
N VAL A 1090 55.99 16.81 -15.87
CA VAL A 1090 55.72 17.27 -14.49
C VAL A 1090 54.24 17.09 -14.14
#